data_AF-A0A0J9UTH2-F1
#
_entry.id   AF-A0A0J9UTH2-F1
#
_cell.length_a   1.000
_cell.length_b   1.000
_cell.length_c   1.000
_cell.angle_alpha   90.00
_cell.angle_beta   90.00
_cell.angle_gamma   90.00
#
_symmetry.space_group_name_H-M   'P 1'
#
loop_
_entity.id
_entity.type
_entity.pdbx_description
1 polymer ?
#
loop_
_entity_poly.entity_id
_entity_poly.type
_entity_poly.pdbx_seq_one_letter_code
_entity_poly.pdbx_strand_id
1 'polypeptide(L)'
;MTSTLNRAISAYIDGGGQTLSDIDESGESEEERLAARNKSDTALDVAPAFQEPSDIFALFINMLGPSIKSLAHTLSEILREPAFGQDPNKDIAVNEQLRESLRDALNLYNNARSESLQELYRTIQIGRARSEKIQADIEEVAAACGHFSFSLQAVAEETDAYLDVLEDIKYTTETAPRSWSWLKFWRYFGRTEPSDKDRVEDPERESLIQKPPVPRLRKSQMPKGIPDTMVARRDTFNWDAAPQSSRVKRRVAQKMLKISRFIVREDILFGIKVGIGALLWAMLAFIPSTRPIYQTWRGEWGLLSFMIVAAMTTGSANTTGTARFKGTLIGAAFAVVCWTVSQGNGIALVFLGGLVALFNFYVILVIKKAPLGRIALLAYNVSTLYAYSISQDVDDDDDDEGGSNPLILDIAWHRVIAVTLGIVWGIVVCRVLWPISGRKKFREGLSVLYLQMGLIWKRGPLTVSLNKDSTHNNTLDYMREGEQAALQRYAFKLASLRTAAKSEFELRGPFPDAAYGRIMRSTKNMLNGFYAMRLITSKRNQLTEGERALLEYTSTERALLCQRICHVFQVIASCLMLEYPLTDAIPTVENNKDRLLGKIYQFRKEHMNTDLSGDESPLVVQESDYALLYAYTLVTLQVAAELNKVRAEIEALYGVLHEEALLLQ
;
A
#
# COMPACT_ATOMS: atom_id res chain seq x y z
N MET A 1 1.07 15.09 21.61
CA MET A 1 1.86 16.11 20.90
C MET A 1 1.37 16.43 19.48
N THR A 2 0.61 15.56 18.79
CA THR A 2 -0.18 15.99 17.60
C THR A 2 -1.22 17.06 17.94
N SER A 3 -1.69 17.07 19.19
CA SER A 3 -2.58 18.09 19.74
C SER A 3 -1.98 19.50 19.71
N THR A 4 -0.68 19.70 19.95
CA THR A 4 -0.09 21.05 20.00
C THR A 4 0.07 21.62 18.60
N LEU A 5 0.46 20.80 17.61
CA LEU A 5 0.52 21.22 16.21
C LEU A 5 -0.88 21.48 15.62
N ASN A 6 -1.86 20.60 15.88
CA ASN A 6 -3.24 20.81 15.45
C ASN A 6 -3.90 22.00 16.17
N ARG A 7 -3.55 22.25 17.43
CA ARG A 7 -4.04 23.40 18.21
C ARG A 7 -3.36 24.70 17.77
N ALA A 8 -2.09 24.66 17.34
CA ALA A 8 -1.40 25.80 16.75
C ALA A 8 -1.96 26.14 15.36
N ILE A 9 -2.24 25.14 14.52
CA ILE A 9 -2.92 25.32 13.24
C ILE A 9 -4.36 25.80 13.45
N SER A 10 -5.10 25.25 14.42
CA SER A 10 -6.47 25.68 14.74
C SER A 10 -6.51 27.08 15.35
N ALA A 11 -5.55 27.47 16.19
CA ALA A 11 -5.44 28.82 16.74
C ALA A 11 -5.03 29.85 15.68
N TYR A 12 -4.21 29.45 14.70
CA TYR A 12 -3.89 30.28 13.53
C TYR A 12 -5.09 30.44 12.59
N ILE A 13 -5.90 29.40 12.39
CA ILE A 13 -7.13 29.47 11.59
C ILE A 13 -8.22 30.29 12.30
N ASP A 14 -8.39 30.16 13.62
CA ASP A 14 -9.37 30.93 14.40
C ASP A 14 -8.95 32.41 14.60
N GLY A 15 -7.64 32.70 14.61
CA GLY A 15 -7.11 34.08 14.75
C GLY A 15 -6.79 34.79 13.43
N GLY A 16 -6.74 34.06 12.30
CA GLY A 16 -6.17 34.52 11.02
C GLY A 16 -7.17 34.97 9.96
N GLY A 17 -8.44 35.19 10.30
CA GLY A 17 -9.51 35.55 9.35
C GLY A 17 -9.34 36.90 8.62
N GLN A 18 -8.23 37.62 8.80
CA GLN A 18 -8.02 38.95 8.21
C GLN A 18 -6.62 39.21 7.61
N THR A 19 -5.67 38.27 7.64
CA THR A 19 -4.26 38.56 7.24
C THR A 19 -3.86 38.08 5.85
N LEU A 20 -4.78 37.47 5.10
CA LEU A 20 -4.63 37.22 3.67
C LEU A 20 -5.68 38.05 2.93
N SER A 21 -5.49 39.37 2.89
CA SER A 21 -6.33 40.25 2.07
C SER A 21 -6.22 39.86 0.60
N ASP A 22 -7.37 39.82 -0.07
CA ASP A 22 -7.48 39.80 -1.53
C ASP A 22 -6.75 41.03 -2.10
N ILE A 23 -5.94 40.81 -3.13
CA ILE A 23 -5.33 41.90 -3.88
C ILE A 23 -6.43 42.49 -4.75
N ASP A 24 -6.92 43.68 -4.38
CA ASP A 24 -7.76 44.49 -5.26
C ASP A 24 -6.84 45.19 -6.27
N GLU A 25 -7.04 44.94 -7.55
CA GLU A 25 -6.26 45.51 -8.66
C GLU A 25 -6.54 47.01 -8.84
N SER A 26 -6.09 47.84 -7.90
CA SER A 26 -6.05 49.30 -8.12
C SER A 26 -4.71 49.87 -7.64
N GLY A 27 -4.04 50.58 -8.56
CA GLY A 27 -2.64 50.97 -8.41
C GLY A 27 -2.37 51.85 -7.18
N GLU A 28 -1.43 51.38 -6.35
CA GLU A 28 -0.93 52.12 -5.19
C GLU A 28 -0.14 53.37 -5.62
N SER A 29 -0.39 54.48 -4.94
CA SER A 29 0.22 55.80 -5.22
C SER A 29 1.54 56.01 -4.48
N GLU A 30 2.43 56.84 -5.05
CA GLU A 30 3.81 57.07 -4.54
C GLU A 30 3.91 57.57 -3.09
N GLU A 31 2.84 58.12 -2.51
CA GLU A 31 2.82 58.62 -1.12
C GLU A 31 2.84 57.49 -0.08
N GLU A 32 2.29 56.30 -0.38
CA GLU A 32 2.29 55.16 0.55
C GLU A 32 3.66 54.47 0.65
N ARG A 33 4.46 54.51 -0.43
CA ARG A 33 5.83 53.97 -0.45
C ARG A 33 6.80 54.78 0.40
N LEU A 34 6.59 56.10 0.52
CA LEU A 34 7.43 56.98 1.33
C LEU A 34 7.11 56.86 2.83
N ALA A 35 5.86 56.55 3.20
CA ALA A 35 5.46 56.34 4.58
C ALA A 35 6.02 55.03 5.19
N ALA A 36 6.18 53.97 4.38
CA ALA A 36 6.75 52.69 4.82
C ALA A 36 8.26 52.78 5.12
N ARG A 37 8.98 53.67 4.43
CA ARG A 37 10.45 53.80 4.56
C ARG A 37 10.89 54.58 5.81
N ASN A 38 10.01 55.39 6.41
CA ASN A 38 10.33 56.21 7.58
C ASN A 38 10.08 55.52 8.93
N LYS A 39 9.66 54.25 8.94
CA LYS A 39 9.44 53.46 10.17
C LYS A 39 10.62 52.58 10.58
N SER A 40 11.73 52.57 9.85
CA SER A 40 12.87 51.69 10.13
C SER A 40 13.90 52.21 11.14
N ASP A 41 13.78 53.46 11.61
CA ASP A 41 14.76 54.04 12.55
C ASP A 41 14.10 54.55 13.83
N THR A 42 13.71 53.65 14.75
CA THR A 42 13.75 53.98 16.18
C THR A 42 13.78 52.74 17.08
N ALA A 43 14.81 52.71 17.93
CA ALA A 43 14.95 51.95 19.18
C ALA A 43 15.23 50.43 19.11
N LEU A 44 16.52 50.12 19.27
CA LEU A 44 17.03 48.93 19.96
C LEU A 44 16.45 48.89 21.39
N ASP A 45 15.53 47.96 21.66
CA ASP A 45 15.34 47.43 23.01
C ASP A 45 14.88 45.96 22.94
N VAL A 46 15.56 45.13 23.73
CA VAL A 46 15.60 43.66 23.62
C VAL A 46 14.33 43.03 24.22
N ALA A 47 13.37 42.68 23.36
CA ALA A 47 12.36 41.67 23.68
C ALA A 47 12.82 40.29 23.14
N PRO A 48 12.55 39.16 23.83
CA PRO A 48 12.88 37.85 23.29
C PRO A 48 12.03 37.60 22.03
N ALA A 49 12.68 37.55 20.87
CA ALA A 49 12.05 37.60 19.54
C ALA A 49 11.04 36.48 19.23
N PHE A 50 10.96 35.42 20.04
CA PHE A 50 9.99 34.33 19.88
C PHE A 50 9.57 33.79 21.26
N GLN A 51 8.29 33.90 21.64
CA GLN A 51 7.78 33.32 22.88
C GLN A 51 7.25 31.90 22.65
N GLU A 52 6.66 31.63 21.48
CA GLU A 52 6.16 30.31 21.10
C GLU A 52 6.76 29.81 19.76
N PRO A 53 6.89 28.49 19.56
CA PRO A 53 7.35 27.93 18.28
C PRO A 53 6.45 28.30 17.09
N SER A 54 5.19 28.64 17.32
CA SER A 54 4.23 29.14 16.31
C SER A 54 4.64 30.48 15.70
N ASP A 55 5.33 31.34 16.46
CA ASP A 55 5.78 32.65 15.99
C ASP A 55 6.83 32.52 14.87
N ILE A 56 7.65 31.48 14.96
CA ILE A 56 8.68 31.12 13.96
C ILE A 56 8.01 30.69 12.65
N PHE A 57 6.97 29.86 12.74
CA PHE A 57 6.21 29.44 11.56
C PHE A 57 5.47 30.61 10.90
N ALA A 58 4.87 31.50 11.69
CA ALA A 58 4.19 32.68 11.18
C ALA A 58 5.15 33.63 10.45
N LEU A 59 6.34 33.88 11.01
CA LEU A 59 7.38 34.68 10.37
C LEU A 59 7.81 34.06 9.03
N PHE A 60 8.03 32.75 9.00
CA PHE A 60 8.41 32.03 7.78
C PHE A 60 7.35 32.13 6.68
N ILE A 61 6.07 31.92 7.02
CA ILE A 61 4.95 32.03 6.06
C ILE A 61 4.78 33.48 5.57
N ASN A 62 4.96 34.48 6.42
CA ASN A 62 4.87 35.88 6.02
C ASN A 62 5.96 36.27 5.01
N MET A 63 7.19 35.76 5.17
CA MET A 63 8.28 36.00 4.23
C MET A 63 8.08 35.30 2.88
N LEU A 64 7.46 34.12 2.87
CA LEU A 64 7.25 33.31 1.66
C LEU A 64 5.86 33.50 1.02
N GLY A 65 4.94 34.21 1.66
CA GLY A 65 3.53 34.29 1.25
C GLY A 65 3.32 34.65 -0.23
N PRO A 66 3.94 35.73 -0.74
CA PRO A 66 3.78 36.13 -2.14
C PRO A 66 4.28 35.08 -3.14
N SER A 67 5.44 34.47 -2.85
CA SER A 67 6.06 33.50 -3.75
C SER A 67 5.35 32.14 -3.71
N ILE A 68 4.87 31.70 -2.54
CA ILE A 68 4.02 30.51 -2.38
C ILE A 68 2.72 30.69 -3.17
N LYS A 69 2.05 31.86 -3.06
CA LYS A 69 0.80 32.12 -3.78
C LYS A 69 0.99 32.04 -5.29
N SER A 70 2.02 32.71 -5.81
CA SER A 70 2.36 32.69 -7.24
C SER A 70 2.60 31.25 -7.72
N LEU A 71 3.48 30.51 -7.05
CA LEU A 71 3.79 29.12 -7.40
C LEU A 71 2.57 28.19 -7.32
N ALA A 72 1.77 28.30 -6.27
CA ALA A 72 0.57 27.49 -6.09
C ALA A 72 -0.51 27.78 -7.13
N HIS A 73 -0.65 29.05 -7.54
CA HIS A 73 -1.56 29.45 -8.62
C HIS A 73 -1.15 28.80 -9.94
N THR A 74 0.12 28.96 -10.35
CA THR A 74 0.62 28.37 -11.60
C THR A 74 0.52 26.84 -11.60
N LEU A 75 0.88 26.18 -10.49
CA LEU A 75 0.71 24.73 -10.35
C LEU A 75 -0.76 24.31 -10.46
N SER A 76 -1.68 25.07 -9.87
CA SER A 76 -3.10 24.77 -9.97
C SER A 76 -3.63 24.97 -11.39
N GLU A 77 -3.15 25.94 -12.14
CA GLU A 77 -3.56 26.14 -13.54
C GLU A 77 -3.09 24.97 -14.42
N ILE A 78 -1.83 24.56 -14.27
CA ILE A 78 -1.26 23.41 -15.01
C ILE A 78 -2.04 22.13 -14.71
N LEU A 79 -2.36 21.86 -13.44
CA LEU A 79 -3.08 20.64 -13.05
C LEU A 79 -4.57 20.65 -13.43
N ARG A 80 -5.14 21.82 -13.74
CA ARG A 80 -6.53 21.95 -14.22
C ARG A 80 -6.63 21.73 -15.72
N GLU A 81 -5.57 21.98 -16.47
CA GLU A 81 -5.55 21.77 -17.92
C GLU A 81 -5.42 20.27 -18.23
N PRO A 82 -6.38 19.67 -18.95
CA PRO A 82 -6.31 18.25 -19.28
C PRO A 82 -5.19 17.99 -20.28
N ALA A 83 -4.15 17.26 -19.87
CA ALA A 83 -3.01 16.92 -20.73
C ALA A 83 -3.38 16.06 -21.96
N PHE A 84 -4.53 15.36 -21.91
CA PHE A 84 -5.01 14.51 -23.00
C PHE A 84 -6.45 14.89 -23.39
N GLY A 85 -6.69 15.03 -24.69
CA GLY A 85 -8.00 15.28 -25.29
C GLY A 85 -8.87 14.02 -25.42
N GLN A 86 -9.84 14.03 -26.34
CA GLN A 86 -10.77 12.90 -26.54
C GLN A 86 -10.05 11.64 -27.06
N ASP A 87 -9.02 11.81 -27.90
CA ASP A 87 -8.11 10.74 -28.34
C ASP A 87 -6.75 10.88 -27.63
N PRO A 88 -6.44 10.07 -26.59
CA PRO A 88 -5.19 10.15 -25.82
C PRO A 88 -3.91 9.95 -26.64
N ASN A 89 -4.05 9.40 -27.86
CA ASN A 89 -2.95 9.09 -28.77
C ASN A 89 -2.73 10.14 -29.87
N LYS A 90 -3.52 11.22 -29.90
CA LYS A 90 -3.44 12.24 -30.96
C LYS A 90 -3.54 13.66 -30.40
N ASP A 91 -4.38 13.86 -29.39
CA ASP A 91 -4.69 15.18 -28.87
C ASP A 91 -3.96 15.40 -27.55
N ILE A 92 -2.72 15.90 -27.63
CA ILE A 92 -1.92 16.28 -26.46
C ILE A 92 -1.85 17.80 -26.41
N ALA A 93 -2.51 18.39 -25.41
CA ALA A 93 -2.49 19.82 -25.18
C ALA A 93 -1.28 20.16 -24.29
N VAL A 94 -0.32 20.90 -24.82
CA VAL A 94 0.82 21.45 -24.07
C VAL A 94 0.82 22.95 -24.30
N ASN A 95 0.59 23.71 -23.22
CA ASN A 95 0.65 25.16 -23.23
C ASN A 95 2.07 25.61 -22.87
N GLU A 96 2.82 26.11 -23.86
CA GLU A 96 4.21 26.55 -23.67
C GLU A 96 4.32 27.73 -22.68
N GLN A 97 3.29 28.55 -22.56
CA GLN A 97 3.28 29.73 -21.69
C GLN A 97 3.17 29.36 -20.21
N LEU A 98 2.46 28.28 -19.89
CA LEU A 98 2.38 27.78 -18.51
C LEU A 98 3.71 27.20 -18.02
N ARG A 99 4.54 26.67 -18.93
CA ARG A 99 5.88 26.18 -18.63
C ARG A 99 6.83 27.32 -18.27
N GLU A 100 6.87 28.38 -19.09
CA GLU A 100 7.68 29.57 -18.76
C GLU A 100 7.22 30.20 -17.44
N SER A 101 5.91 30.33 -17.25
CA SER A 101 5.33 30.81 -15.99
C SER A 101 5.73 29.95 -14.79
N LEU A 102 5.75 28.62 -14.93
CA LEU A 102 6.18 27.71 -13.85
C LEU A 102 7.66 27.93 -13.51
N ARG A 103 8.54 28.05 -14.51
CA ARG A 103 9.98 28.27 -14.30
C ARG A 103 10.26 29.61 -13.63
N ASP A 104 9.55 30.67 -14.02
CA ASP A 104 9.67 31.98 -13.40
C ASP A 104 9.16 31.99 -11.96
N ALA A 105 7.99 31.39 -11.70
CA ALA A 105 7.45 31.24 -10.36
C ALA A 105 8.36 30.41 -9.45
N LEU A 106 8.96 29.34 -9.99
CA LEU A 106 9.90 28.46 -9.30
C LEU A 106 11.20 29.22 -8.94
N ASN A 107 11.73 30.04 -9.85
CA ASN A 107 12.89 30.89 -9.59
C ASN A 107 12.62 31.93 -8.50
N LEU A 108 11.48 32.64 -8.59
CA LEU A 108 11.07 33.63 -7.59
C LEU A 108 10.90 32.99 -6.21
N TYR A 109 10.30 31.80 -6.17
CA TYR A 109 10.16 31.01 -4.95
C TYR A 109 11.49 30.56 -4.37
N ASN A 110 12.43 30.08 -5.19
CA ASN A 110 13.75 29.65 -4.74
C ASN A 110 14.57 30.78 -4.10
N ASN A 111 14.52 31.98 -4.68
CA ASN A 111 15.20 33.15 -4.15
C ASN A 111 14.58 33.58 -2.80
N ALA A 112 13.26 33.75 -2.74
CA ALA A 112 12.55 34.13 -1.52
C ALA A 112 12.76 33.09 -0.39
N ARG A 113 12.82 31.81 -0.74
CA ARG A 113 13.12 30.73 0.21
C ARG A 113 14.50 30.88 0.82
N SER A 114 15.55 31.07 0.01
CA SER A 114 16.92 31.14 0.49
C SER A 114 17.08 32.28 1.51
N GLU A 115 16.52 33.44 1.21
CA GLU A 115 16.51 34.62 2.09
C GLU A 115 15.69 34.37 3.37
N SER A 116 14.47 33.82 3.24
CA SER A 116 13.58 33.55 4.38
C SER A 116 14.18 32.56 5.39
N LEU A 117 14.88 31.51 4.93
CA LEU A 117 15.52 30.54 5.82
C LEU A 117 16.72 31.14 6.53
N GLN A 118 17.56 31.90 5.83
CA GLN A 118 18.70 32.59 6.45
C GLN A 118 18.25 33.55 7.56
N GLU A 119 17.20 34.34 7.31
CA GLU A 119 16.68 35.30 8.29
C GLU A 119 15.99 34.62 9.49
N LEU A 120 15.29 33.50 9.25
CA LEU A 120 14.69 32.68 10.30
C LEU A 120 15.76 32.21 11.30
N TYR A 121 16.85 31.64 10.80
CA TYR A 121 17.93 31.10 11.64
C TYR A 121 18.75 32.20 12.33
N ARG A 122 18.98 33.34 11.65
CA ARG A 122 19.59 34.52 12.26
C ARG A 122 18.79 34.98 13.48
N THR A 123 17.46 35.05 13.35
CA THR A 123 16.57 35.49 14.43
C THR A 123 16.51 34.47 15.58
N ILE A 124 16.52 33.17 15.27
CA ILE A 124 16.56 32.09 16.28
C ILE A 124 17.81 32.16 17.17
N GLN A 125 18.97 32.56 16.62
CA GLN A 125 20.23 32.63 17.38
C GLN A 125 20.34 33.82 18.32
N ILE A 126 19.66 34.94 18.02
CA ILE A 126 19.65 36.15 18.86
C ILE A 126 18.96 35.86 20.21
N GLY A 127 18.05 34.89 20.26
CA GLY A 127 17.39 34.41 21.48
C GLY A 127 18.28 33.52 22.37
N ARG A 128 19.40 34.03 22.90
CA ARG A 128 20.34 33.26 23.74
C ARG A 128 19.73 32.85 25.10
N ALA A 129 19.99 31.58 25.48
CA ALA A 129 19.64 30.88 26.73
C ALA A 129 18.25 30.18 26.76
N ARG A 130 18.13 29.00 26.16
CA ARG A 130 16.95 28.12 26.25
C ARG A 130 17.35 26.68 26.61
N SER A 131 16.47 25.96 27.32
CA SER A 131 16.63 24.53 27.64
C SER A 131 16.79 23.68 26.38
N GLU A 132 17.51 22.56 26.47
CA GLU A 132 17.74 21.60 25.37
C GLU A 132 16.44 21.16 24.69
N LYS A 133 15.35 21.00 25.46
CA LYS A 133 14.02 20.67 24.92
C LYS A 133 13.45 21.78 24.03
N ILE A 134 13.60 23.03 24.44
CA ILE A 134 13.10 24.19 23.68
C ILE A 134 13.94 24.40 22.41
N GLN A 135 15.24 24.11 22.47
CA GLN A 135 16.11 24.11 21.28
C GLN A 135 15.67 23.05 20.28
N ALA A 136 15.34 21.84 20.74
CA ALA A 136 14.80 20.78 19.88
C ALA A 136 13.44 21.17 19.27
N ASP A 137 12.54 21.80 20.04
CA ASP A 137 11.23 22.25 19.54
C ASP A 137 11.37 23.34 18.46
N ILE A 138 12.30 24.29 18.63
CA ILE A 138 12.58 25.34 17.63
C ILE A 138 13.19 24.73 16.36
N GLU A 139 14.16 23.83 16.52
CA GLU A 139 14.79 23.12 15.42
C GLU A 139 13.77 22.26 14.67
N GLU A 140 12.81 21.65 15.36
CA GLU A 140 11.72 20.88 14.75
C GLU A 140 10.79 21.77 13.91
N VAL A 141 10.43 22.97 14.39
CA VAL A 141 9.62 23.91 13.60
C VAL A 141 10.39 24.43 12.39
N ALA A 142 11.66 24.78 12.55
CA ALA A 142 12.50 25.22 11.44
C ALA A 142 12.70 24.09 10.40
N ALA A 143 12.91 22.86 10.87
CA ALA A 143 12.96 21.65 10.04
C ALA A 143 11.66 21.43 9.26
N ALA A 144 10.51 21.63 9.90
CA ALA A 144 9.20 21.52 9.26
C ALA A 144 9.01 22.61 8.19
N CYS A 145 9.43 23.85 8.47
CA CYS A 145 9.40 24.97 7.52
C CYS A 145 10.28 24.67 6.29
N GLY A 146 11.53 24.26 6.51
CA GLY A 146 12.45 23.86 5.45
C GLY A 146 11.93 22.68 4.63
N HIS A 147 11.39 21.65 5.28
CA HIS A 147 10.82 20.49 4.60
C HIS A 147 9.57 20.83 3.79
N PHE A 148 8.64 21.61 4.34
CA PHE A 148 7.47 22.10 3.61
C PHE A 148 7.90 22.85 2.36
N SER A 149 8.86 23.76 2.51
CA SER A 149 9.33 24.58 1.42
C SER A 149 10.03 23.76 0.33
N PHE A 150 10.87 22.80 0.71
CA PHE A 150 11.51 21.87 -0.21
C PHE A 150 10.51 20.94 -0.90
N SER A 151 9.48 20.48 -0.19
CA SER A 151 8.44 19.63 -0.76
C SER A 151 7.65 20.36 -1.85
N LEU A 152 7.34 21.64 -1.63
CA LEU A 152 6.65 22.46 -2.63
C LEU A 152 7.52 22.70 -3.87
N GLN A 153 8.83 22.95 -3.68
CA GLN A 153 9.79 23.01 -4.80
C GLN A 153 9.82 21.68 -5.57
N ALA A 154 9.94 20.56 -4.86
CA ALA A 154 10.04 19.24 -5.49
C ALA A 154 8.79 18.89 -6.32
N VAL A 155 7.60 19.31 -5.88
CA VAL A 155 6.37 19.18 -6.67
C VAL A 155 6.45 20.02 -7.94
N ALA A 156 6.95 21.25 -7.85
CA ALA A 156 7.10 22.13 -9.00
C ALA A 156 8.13 21.61 -10.02
N GLU A 157 9.27 21.10 -9.56
CA GLU A 157 10.28 20.47 -10.40
C GLU A 157 9.78 19.19 -11.09
N GLU A 158 9.03 18.34 -10.38
CA GLU A 158 8.41 17.16 -10.99
C GLU A 158 7.30 17.54 -11.97
N THR A 159 6.64 18.69 -11.75
CA THR A 159 5.65 19.22 -12.69
C THR A 159 6.33 19.75 -13.95
N ASP A 160 7.50 20.42 -13.83
CA ASP A 160 8.32 20.84 -14.98
C ASP A 160 8.80 19.61 -15.78
N ALA A 161 9.34 18.59 -15.10
CA ALA A 161 9.73 17.33 -15.75
C ALA A 161 8.55 16.59 -16.40
N TYR A 162 7.35 16.67 -15.81
CA TYR A 162 6.14 16.14 -16.40
C TYR A 162 5.76 16.87 -17.70
N LEU A 163 5.90 18.20 -17.73
CA LEU A 163 5.67 18.99 -18.95
C LEU A 163 6.68 18.65 -20.05
N ASP A 164 7.96 18.44 -19.71
CA ASP A 164 8.99 17.97 -20.66
C ASP A 164 8.59 16.63 -21.30
N VAL A 165 8.12 15.67 -20.48
CA VAL A 165 7.66 14.37 -20.99
C VAL A 165 6.43 14.52 -21.87
N LEU A 166 5.49 15.41 -21.54
CA LEU A 166 4.32 15.67 -22.38
C LEU A 166 4.71 16.24 -23.74
N GLU A 167 5.68 17.15 -23.78
CA GLU A 167 6.22 17.72 -25.01
C GLU A 167 6.94 16.65 -25.85
N ASP A 168 7.76 15.80 -25.22
CA ASP A 168 8.40 14.66 -25.88
C ASP A 168 7.37 13.70 -26.48
N ILE A 169 6.29 13.41 -25.75
CA ILE A 169 5.20 12.55 -26.26
C ILE A 169 4.46 13.24 -27.41
N LYS A 170 4.19 14.54 -27.32
CA LYS A 170 3.57 15.33 -28.40
C LYS A 170 4.44 15.32 -29.66
N TYR A 171 5.72 15.65 -29.52
CA TYR A 171 6.70 15.62 -30.60
C TYR A 171 6.79 14.22 -31.21
N THR A 172 6.89 13.19 -30.38
CA THR A 172 6.95 11.79 -30.87
C THR A 172 5.67 11.40 -31.59
N THR A 173 4.50 11.84 -31.13
CA THR A 173 3.21 11.54 -31.74
C THR A 173 3.05 12.23 -33.10
N GLU A 174 3.49 13.48 -33.21
CA GLU A 174 3.45 14.29 -34.44
C GLU A 174 4.48 13.81 -35.47
N THR A 175 5.66 13.37 -35.03
CA THR A 175 6.77 12.98 -35.91
C THR A 175 6.89 11.47 -36.14
N ALA A 176 6.15 10.64 -35.40
CA ALA A 176 6.27 9.19 -35.51
C ALA A 176 5.91 8.68 -36.91
N PRO A 177 6.86 8.08 -37.65
CA PRO A 177 6.51 7.36 -38.86
C PRO A 177 5.69 6.11 -38.47
N ARG A 178 4.62 5.84 -39.22
CA ARG A 178 3.84 4.60 -39.06
C ARG A 178 4.73 3.37 -39.29
N SER A 179 5.22 2.81 -38.19
CA SER A 179 6.10 1.65 -38.17
C SER A 179 5.28 0.37 -38.11
N TRP A 180 5.34 -0.43 -39.18
CA TRP A 180 4.74 -1.75 -39.24
C TRP A 180 5.64 -2.80 -38.58
N SER A 181 6.13 -2.52 -37.36
CA SER A 181 7.01 -3.44 -36.62
C SER A 181 6.36 -4.79 -36.33
N TRP A 182 5.03 -4.81 -36.22
CA TRP A 182 4.23 -6.03 -36.06
C TRP A 182 4.28 -6.97 -37.29
N LEU A 183 4.59 -6.45 -38.48
CA LEU A 183 4.83 -7.27 -39.69
C LEU A 183 6.22 -7.92 -39.69
N LYS A 184 7.13 -7.54 -38.79
CA LYS A 184 8.45 -8.14 -38.63
C LYS A 184 8.41 -9.38 -37.72
N PHE A 185 7.45 -10.28 -37.92
CA PHE A 185 7.31 -11.52 -37.13
C PHE A 185 8.57 -12.39 -37.16
N TRP A 186 9.40 -12.29 -38.20
CA TRP A 186 10.71 -12.93 -38.31
C TRP A 186 11.69 -12.55 -37.18
N ARG A 187 11.53 -11.38 -36.52
CA ARG A 187 12.31 -11.01 -35.33
C ARG A 187 11.88 -11.74 -34.06
N TYR A 188 10.64 -12.24 -34.00
CA TYR A 188 10.14 -13.05 -32.87
C TYR A 188 10.67 -14.49 -32.92
N PHE A 189 11.01 -15.02 -34.10
CA PHE A 189 11.54 -16.37 -34.25
C PHE A 189 13.06 -16.48 -34.02
N GLY A 190 13.81 -15.38 -34.09
CA GLY A 190 15.28 -15.36 -34.02
C GLY A 190 15.91 -15.07 -32.65
N ARG A 191 15.13 -14.79 -31.60
CA ARG A 191 15.65 -14.57 -30.24
C ARG A 191 15.45 -15.83 -29.39
N THR A 192 16.49 -16.63 -29.26
CA THR A 192 16.53 -17.83 -28.41
C THR A 192 16.69 -17.55 -26.92
N GLU A 193 16.75 -16.28 -26.49
CA GLU A 193 16.58 -15.90 -25.09
C GLU A 193 15.67 -14.68 -24.98
N PRO A 194 14.59 -14.74 -24.17
CA PRO A 194 13.80 -13.57 -23.88
C PRO A 194 14.61 -12.64 -22.98
N SER A 195 15.04 -11.51 -23.52
CA SER A 195 15.44 -10.36 -22.70
C SER A 195 14.23 -9.93 -21.87
N ASP A 196 14.40 -9.79 -20.55
CA ASP A 196 13.36 -9.50 -19.54
C ASP A 196 12.54 -8.22 -19.81
N LYS A 197 12.90 -7.42 -20.83
CA LYS A 197 12.25 -6.13 -21.14
C LYS A 197 11.00 -6.20 -22.04
N ASP A 198 10.78 -7.30 -22.78
CA ASP A 198 9.70 -7.38 -23.80
C ASP A 198 8.49 -8.26 -23.38
N ARG A 199 8.43 -8.71 -22.13
CA ARG A 199 7.20 -9.33 -21.61
C ARG A 199 6.22 -8.22 -21.28
N VAL A 200 5.07 -8.19 -21.97
CA VAL A 200 3.87 -7.56 -21.43
C VAL A 200 3.67 -8.14 -20.04
N GLU A 201 4.01 -7.36 -19.02
CA GLU A 201 3.97 -7.73 -17.62
C GLU A 201 2.52 -8.04 -17.27
N ASP A 202 2.17 -9.32 -17.18
CA ASP A 202 0.98 -9.73 -16.44
C ASP A 202 1.31 -9.51 -14.95
N PRO A 203 0.81 -8.44 -14.31
CA PRO A 203 1.25 -8.02 -12.97
C PRO A 203 0.91 -9.05 -11.89
N GLU A 204 0.05 -10.03 -12.19
CA GLU A 204 -0.29 -11.14 -11.30
C GLU A 204 0.75 -12.28 -11.30
N ARG A 205 1.63 -12.35 -12.30
CA ARG A 205 2.60 -13.46 -12.49
C ARG A 205 4.02 -13.17 -12.01
N GLU A 206 4.36 -11.92 -11.76
CA GLU A 206 5.67 -11.55 -11.21
C GLU A 206 5.82 -12.01 -9.76
N SER A 207 6.91 -12.74 -9.47
CA SER A 207 7.24 -13.09 -8.10
C SER A 207 7.59 -11.84 -7.30
N LEU A 208 6.89 -11.65 -6.19
CA LEU A 208 6.93 -10.50 -5.28
C LEU A 208 8.33 -10.06 -4.78
N ILE A 209 9.44 -10.74 -5.09
CA ILE A 209 10.82 -10.28 -4.83
C ILE A 209 11.69 -10.86 -5.95
N GLN A 210 12.29 -10.03 -6.80
CA GLN A 210 13.34 -10.50 -7.72
C GLN A 210 14.57 -10.86 -6.87
N LYS A 211 15.02 -12.12 -6.97
CA LYS A 211 16.22 -12.63 -6.30
C LYS A 211 17.27 -12.99 -7.37
N PRO A 212 18.57 -12.86 -7.08
CA PRO A 212 19.64 -13.28 -7.99
C PRO A 212 19.53 -14.77 -8.37
N PRO A 213 20.15 -15.21 -9.49
CA PRO A 213 19.91 -16.51 -10.09
C PRO A 213 20.49 -17.64 -9.23
N VAL A 214 19.65 -18.28 -8.43
CA VAL A 214 20.00 -19.50 -7.68
C VAL A 214 18.78 -20.45 -7.69
N PRO A 215 18.99 -21.77 -7.85
CA PRO A 215 17.93 -22.71 -8.20
C PRO A 215 16.82 -22.78 -7.15
N ARG A 216 15.59 -22.78 -7.68
CA ARG A 216 14.32 -22.60 -6.98
C ARG A 216 14.05 -23.67 -5.93
N LEU A 217 13.91 -23.28 -4.67
CA LEU A 217 13.12 -24.01 -3.66
C LEU A 217 12.20 -23.05 -2.92
N ARG A 218 10.90 -23.07 -3.27
CA ARG A 218 9.86 -22.21 -2.70
C ARG A 218 9.26 -22.83 -1.42
N LYS A 219 9.21 -22.00 -0.37
CA LYS A 219 8.86 -22.31 1.03
C LYS A 219 7.35 -22.22 1.31
N SER A 220 6.86 -23.07 2.23
CA SER A 220 5.60 -22.92 2.98
C SER A 220 5.90 -22.67 4.46
N GLN A 221 4.93 -22.05 5.15
CA GLN A 221 4.75 -21.92 6.61
C GLN A 221 5.75 -21.11 7.45
N MET A 222 6.60 -20.29 6.84
CA MET A 222 7.21 -19.16 7.56
C MET A 222 7.10 -17.87 6.76
N PRO A 223 7.12 -16.70 7.45
CA PRO A 223 7.15 -15.39 6.81
C PRO A 223 8.08 -15.38 5.59
N LYS A 224 7.54 -15.05 4.41
CA LYS A 224 8.25 -15.17 3.11
C LYS A 224 9.57 -14.37 3.02
N GLY A 225 9.91 -13.57 4.03
CA GLY A 225 11.10 -12.71 4.08
C GLY A 225 12.30 -13.21 4.91
N ILE A 226 12.23 -14.35 5.63
CA ILE A 226 13.38 -14.81 6.42
C ILE A 226 14.45 -15.44 5.50
N PRO A 227 15.73 -14.99 5.54
CA PRO A 227 16.83 -15.55 4.75
C PRO A 227 16.91 -17.08 4.85
N ASP A 228 17.19 -17.74 3.72
CA ASP A 228 17.26 -19.21 3.63
C ASP A 228 18.26 -19.84 4.62
N THR A 229 19.31 -19.11 4.97
CA THR A 229 20.33 -19.48 5.97
C THR A 229 19.78 -19.52 7.40
N MET A 230 18.93 -18.56 7.78
CA MET A 230 18.30 -18.52 9.11
C MET A 230 17.18 -19.56 9.24
N VAL A 231 16.49 -19.84 8.13
CA VAL A 231 15.50 -20.94 8.07
C VAL A 231 16.20 -22.29 8.22
N ALA A 232 17.30 -22.55 7.52
CA ALA A 232 18.04 -23.81 7.62
C ALA A 232 18.50 -24.15 9.04
N ARG A 233 18.74 -23.15 9.90
CA ARG A 233 19.19 -23.30 11.28
C ARG A 233 18.05 -23.62 12.27
N ARG A 234 16.79 -23.32 11.92
CA ARG A 234 15.61 -23.42 12.80
C ARG A 234 14.52 -24.36 12.27
N ASP A 235 14.66 -24.84 11.04
CA ASP A 235 13.73 -25.73 10.37
C ASP A 235 13.76 -27.10 11.05
N THR A 236 12.67 -27.46 11.73
CA THR A 236 12.46 -28.80 12.32
C THR A 236 12.57 -29.92 11.28
N PHE A 237 12.49 -29.57 9.99
CA PHE A 237 12.69 -30.50 8.88
C PHE A 237 14.12 -30.55 8.35
N ASN A 238 15.07 -29.79 8.92
CA ASN A 238 16.49 -29.87 8.56
C ASN A 238 17.23 -30.64 9.65
N TRP A 239 17.81 -31.79 9.28
CA TRP A 239 18.44 -32.76 10.20
C TRP A 239 19.77 -32.26 10.82
N ASP A 240 20.10 -30.98 10.72
CA ASP A 240 21.32 -30.42 11.33
C ASP A 240 21.19 -30.21 12.85
N ALA A 241 20.01 -30.46 13.43
CA ALA A 241 19.80 -30.47 14.88
C ALA A 241 20.46 -31.65 15.62
N ALA A 242 20.89 -32.71 14.90
CA ALA A 242 21.53 -33.90 15.48
C ALA A 242 22.76 -34.37 14.65
N PRO A 243 23.93 -33.72 14.80
CA PRO A 243 25.13 -33.99 13.98
C PRO A 243 25.75 -35.38 14.18
N GLN A 244 25.36 -36.12 15.22
CA GLN A 244 25.96 -37.41 15.64
C GLN A 244 25.34 -38.67 14.98
N SER A 245 24.45 -38.52 14.00
CA SER A 245 23.72 -39.65 13.38
C SER A 245 24.38 -40.20 12.10
N SER A 246 24.09 -41.46 11.75
CA SER A 246 24.70 -42.12 10.60
C SER A 246 24.31 -41.51 9.24
N ARG A 247 25.26 -41.47 8.29
CA ARG A 247 25.13 -40.81 6.98
C ARG A 247 23.95 -41.31 6.13
N VAL A 248 23.59 -42.60 6.27
CA VAL A 248 22.47 -43.22 5.53
C VAL A 248 21.12 -42.78 6.10
N LYS A 249 20.95 -42.80 7.44
CA LYS A 249 19.75 -42.30 8.12
C LYS A 249 19.50 -40.84 7.77
N ARG A 250 20.56 -40.02 7.74
CA ARG A 250 20.50 -38.62 7.32
C ARG A 250 19.98 -38.45 5.89
N ARG A 251 20.46 -39.25 4.93
CA ARG A 251 20.05 -39.13 3.52
C ARG A 251 18.61 -39.56 3.29
N VAL A 252 18.16 -40.62 3.96
CA VAL A 252 16.77 -41.11 3.92
C VAL A 252 15.85 -40.10 4.59
N ALA A 253 16.20 -39.63 5.80
CA ALA A 253 15.45 -38.62 6.50
C ALA A 253 15.36 -37.31 5.69
N GLN A 254 16.46 -36.82 5.11
CA GLN A 254 16.43 -35.63 4.26
C GLN A 254 15.54 -35.80 3.02
N LYS A 255 15.53 -36.98 2.38
CA LYS A 255 14.60 -37.27 1.28
C LYS A 255 13.14 -37.30 1.76
N MET A 256 12.87 -37.99 2.87
CA MET A 256 11.53 -38.09 3.46
C MET A 256 11.02 -36.72 3.93
N LEU A 257 11.88 -35.89 4.53
CA LEU A 257 11.57 -34.53 4.96
C LEU A 257 11.35 -33.61 3.76
N LYS A 258 12.08 -33.77 2.65
CA LYS A 258 11.80 -33.05 1.39
C LYS A 258 10.45 -33.43 0.78
N ILE A 259 10.11 -34.72 0.76
CA ILE A 259 8.82 -35.22 0.27
C ILE A 259 7.69 -34.75 1.19
N SER A 260 7.86 -34.88 2.51
CA SER A 260 6.92 -34.38 3.52
C SER A 260 6.70 -32.88 3.38
N ARG A 261 7.77 -32.09 3.22
CA ARG A 261 7.65 -30.65 2.93
C ARG A 261 6.89 -30.34 1.65
N PHE A 262 6.99 -31.18 0.62
CA PHE A 262 6.23 -31.01 -0.60
C PHE A 262 4.73 -31.29 -0.36
N ILE A 263 4.39 -32.39 0.32
CA ILE A 263 3.01 -32.76 0.63
C ILE A 263 2.34 -31.76 1.58
N VAL A 264 3.08 -31.23 2.57
CA VAL A 264 2.57 -30.26 3.56
C VAL A 264 2.36 -28.85 2.97
N ARG A 265 2.71 -28.62 1.69
CA ARG A 265 2.41 -27.34 1.04
C ARG A 265 0.91 -27.11 1.01
N GLU A 266 0.48 -25.96 1.49
CA GLU A 266 -0.94 -25.60 1.58
C GLU A 266 -1.65 -25.63 0.23
N ASP A 267 -0.98 -25.25 -0.87
CA ASP A 267 -1.57 -25.29 -2.21
C ASP A 267 -1.85 -26.74 -2.66
N ILE A 268 -0.97 -27.68 -2.27
CA ILE A 268 -1.10 -29.10 -2.60
C ILE A 268 -2.12 -29.77 -1.68
N LEU A 269 -2.04 -29.50 -0.37
CA LEU A 269 -3.06 -29.95 0.59
C LEU A 269 -4.44 -29.45 0.20
N PHE A 270 -4.54 -28.21 -0.27
CA PHE A 270 -5.78 -27.65 -0.79
C PHE A 270 -6.26 -28.40 -2.04
N GLY A 271 -5.39 -28.64 -3.02
CA GLY A 271 -5.74 -29.42 -4.22
C GLY A 271 -6.22 -30.84 -3.88
N ILE A 272 -5.49 -31.54 -3.00
CA ILE A 272 -5.86 -32.89 -2.51
C ILE A 272 -7.21 -32.83 -1.79
N LYS A 273 -7.42 -31.83 -0.93
CA LYS A 273 -8.66 -31.62 -0.20
C LYS A 273 -9.86 -31.43 -1.13
N VAL A 274 -9.73 -30.58 -2.14
CA VAL A 274 -10.79 -30.36 -3.13
C VAL A 274 -11.03 -31.63 -3.93
N GLY A 275 -9.96 -32.35 -4.31
CA GLY A 275 -10.06 -33.64 -5.00
C GLY A 275 -10.81 -34.69 -4.18
N ILE A 276 -10.52 -34.83 -2.88
CA ILE A 276 -11.25 -35.73 -1.98
C ILE A 276 -12.73 -35.33 -1.88
N GLY A 277 -13.02 -34.04 -1.70
CA GLY A 277 -14.40 -33.54 -1.64
C GLY A 277 -15.19 -33.78 -2.93
N ALA A 278 -14.55 -33.62 -4.09
CA ALA A 278 -15.14 -33.92 -5.38
C ALA A 278 -15.38 -35.41 -5.57
N LEU A 279 -14.40 -36.25 -5.21
CA LEU A 279 -14.50 -37.70 -5.29
C LEU A 279 -15.65 -38.25 -4.44
N LEU A 280 -15.75 -37.80 -3.18
CA LEU A 280 -16.81 -38.22 -2.26
C LEU A 280 -18.21 -37.80 -2.71
N TRP A 281 -18.34 -36.70 -3.45
CA TRP A 281 -19.60 -36.29 -4.04
C TRP A 281 -19.91 -37.09 -5.31
N ALA A 282 -18.94 -37.19 -6.22
CA ALA A 282 -19.09 -37.88 -7.50
C ALA A 282 -19.30 -39.39 -7.35
N MET A 283 -18.76 -40.03 -6.30
CA MET A 283 -18.95 -41.47 -6.08
C MET A 283 -20.43 -41.87 -5.99
N LEU A 284 -21.31 -40.96 -5.53
CA LEU A 284 -22.74 -41.21 -5.41
C LEU A 284 -23.43 -41.46 -6.77
N ALA A 285 -22.83 -41.00 -7.87
CA ALA A 285 -23.30 -41.26 -9.22
C ALA A 285 -22.97 -42.69 -9.70
N PHE A 286 -21.92 -43.30 -9.17
CA PHE A 286 -21.42 -44.62 -9.60
C PHE A 286 -21.92 -45.78 -8.75
N ILE A 287 -22.44 -45.50 -7.54
CA ILE A 287 -23.02 -46.51 -6.66
C ILE A 287 -24.46 -46.81 -7.14
N PRO A 288 -24.80 -48.07 -7.51
CA PRO A 288 -26.11 -48.41 -8.05
C PRO A 288 -27.30 -47.99 -7.17
N SER A 289 -27.13 -48.05 -5.84
CA SER A 289 -28.17 -47.70 -4.87
C SER A 289 -28.45 -46.19 -4.79
N THR A 290 -27.46 -45.32 -5.04
CA THR A 290 -27.61 -43.86 -4.94
C THR A 290 -27.69 -43.16 -6.29
N ARG A 291 -27.30 -43.85 -7.37
CA ARG A 291 -27.37 -43.36 -8.75
C ARG A 291 -28.73 -42.78 -9.15
N PRO A 292 -29.90 -43.42 -8.88
CA PRO A 292 -31.18 -42.85 -9.29
C PRO A 292 -31.44 -41.50 -8.60
N ILE A 293 -31.14 -41.40 -7.30
CA ILE A 293 -31.27 -40.14 -6.54
C ILE A 293 -30.34 -39.06 -7.11
N TYR A 294 -29.11 -39.43 -7.48
CA TYR A 294 -28.14 -38.50 -8.06
C TYR A 294 -28.60 -37.98 -9.43
N GLN A 295 -29.24 -38.81 -10.26
CA GLN A 295 -29.75 -38.40 -11.57
C GLN A 295 -30.98 -37.51 -11.44
N THR A 296 -32.00 -37.91 -10.67
CA THR A 296 -33.22 -37.12 -10.43
C THR A 296 -32.92 -35.74 -9.87
N TRP A 297 -32.02 -35.64 -8.89
CA TRP A 297 -31.65 -34.34 -8.28
C TRP A 297 -30.53 -33.61 -9.01
N ARG A 298 -30.13 -34.08 -10.20
CA ARG A 298 -29.03 -33.54 -11.00
C ARG A 298 -27.79 -33.20 -10.17
N GLY A 299 -27.26 -34.22 -9.49
CA GLY A 299 -26.13 -34.10 -8.56
C GLY A 299 -24.87 -33.49 -9.19
N GLU A 300 -24.77 -33.47 -10.52
CA GLU A 300 -23.73 -32.77 -11.29
C GLU A 300 -23.69 -31.25 -11.02
N TRP A 301 -24.84 -30.59 -10.87
CA TRP A 301 -24.90 -29.15 -10.55
C TRP A 301 -24.41 -28.88 -9.12
N GLY A 302 -24.65 -29.83 -8.21
CA GLY A 302 -24.11 -29.80 -6.86
C GLY A 302 -22.60 -29.94 -6.85
N LEU A 303 -22.04 -30.86 -7.66
CA LEU A 303 -20.60 -31.04 -7.83
C LEU A 303 -19.92 -29.78 -8.38
N LEU A 304 -20.50 -29.20 -9.44
CA LEU A 304 -20.02 -27.95 -10.02
C LEU A 304 -20.07 -26.80 -9.00
N SER A 305 -21.13 -26.76 -8.19
CA SER A 305 -21.29 -25.74 -7.14
C SER A 305 -20.28 -25.90 -6.02
N PHE A 306 -20.01 -27.13 -5.60
CA PHE A 306 -18.93 -27.46 -4.68
C PHE A 306 -17.59 -26.92 -5.19
N MET A 307 -17.22 -27.21 -6.45
CA MET A 307 -15.93 -26.80 -7.01
C MET A 307 -15.77 -25.28 -7.10
N ILE A 308 -16.84 -24.54 -7.39
CA ILE A 308 -16.81 -23.08 -7.46
C ILE A 308 -16.70 -22.44 -6.07
N VAL A 309 -17.33 -23.05 -5.06
CA VAL A 309 -17.31 -22.55 -3.67
C VAL A 309 -16.00 -22.91 -2.97
N ALA A 310 -15.39 -24.03 -3.33
CA ALA A 310 -14.14 -24.49 -2.76
C ALA A 310 -13.02 -23.47 -3.00
N ALA A 311 -12.62 -22.77 -1.94
CA ALA A 311 -11.57 -21.78 -1.96
C ALA A 311 -10.48 -22.09 -0.93
N MET A 312 -9.28 -21.54 -1.15
CA MET A 312 -8.11 -21.76 -0.28
C MET A 312 -8.32 -21.34 1.17
N THR A 313 -9.22 -20.41 1.46
CA THR A 313 -9.56 -20.01 2.84
C THR A 313 -11.04 -20.23 3.10
N THR A 314 -11.37 -20.59 4.33
CA THR A 314 -12.76 -20.79 4.78
C THR A 314 -13.60 -19.52 4.60
N GLY A 315 -13.00 -18.35 4.84
CA GLY A 315 -13.66 -17.05 4.62
C GLY A 315 -14.02 -16.82 3.15
N SER A 316 -13.06 -17.01 2.23
CA SER A 316 -13.33 -16.89 0.80
C SER A 316 -14.43 -17.87 0.34
N ALA A 317 -14.41 -19.10 0.83
CA ALA A 317 -15.44 -20.09 0.52
C ALA A 317 -16.82 -19.64 1.02
N ASN A 318 -16.91 -19.05 2.21
CA ASN A 318 -18.18 -18.56 2.74
C ASN A 318 -18.71 -17.32 1.98
N THR A 319 -17.84 -16.38 1.61
CA THR A 319 -18.25 -15.23 0.77
C THR A 319 -18.74 -15.70 -0.60
N THR A 320 -18.00 -16.59 -1.26
CA THR A 320 -18.42 -17.15 -2.56
C THR A 320 -19.70 -17.98 -2.43
N GLY A 321 -19.82 -18.79 -1.37
CA GLY A 321 -21.01 -19.61 -1.08
C GLY A 321 -22.26 -18.76 -0.85
N THR A 322 -22.18 -17.69 -0.05
CA THR A 322 -23.31 -16.79 0.19
C THR A 322 -23.71 -16.00 -1.06
N ALA A 323 -22.73 -15.53 -1.85
CA ALA A 323 -23.00 -14.91 -3.14
C ALA A 323 -23.65 -15.89 -4.12
N ARG A 324 -23.21 -17.16 -4.11
CA ARG A 324 -23.77 -18.22 -4.97
C ARG A 324 -25.20 -18.58 -4.60
N PHE A 325 -25.48 -18.74 -3.31
CA PHE A 325 -26.83 -19.02 -2.83
C PHE A 325 -27.81 -17.91 -3.25
N LYS A 326 -27.48 -16.64 -2.93
CA LYS A 326 -28.32 -15.49 -3.27
C LYS A 326 -28.47 -15.30 -4.78
N GLY A 327 -27.37 -15.42 -5.53
CA GLY A 327 -27.39 -15.27 -6.98
C GLY A 327 -28.23 -16.34 -7.67
N THR A 328 -28.15 -17.58 -7.21
CA THR A 328 -28.96 -18.69 -7.76
C THR A 328 -30.44 -18.48 -7.49
N LEU A 329 -30.82 -18.05 -6.29
CA LEU A 329 -32.22 -17.77 -5.95
C LEU A 329 -32.80 -16.63 -6.83
N ILE A 330 -32.05 -15.54 -7.00
CA ILE A 330 -32.45 -14.40 -7.83
C ILE A 330 -32.56 -14.81 -9.31
N GLY A 331 -31.55 -15.51 -9.84
CA GLY A 331 -31.55 -15.94 -11.24
C GLY A 331 -32.64 -16.99 -11.54
N ALA A 332 -32.90 -17.91 -10.61
CA ALA A 332 -33.99 -18.88 -10.71
C ALA A 332 -35.36 -18.17 -10.70
N ALA A 333 -35.56 -17.18 -9.82
CA ALA A 333 -36.77 -16.38 -9.79
C ALA A 333 -36.98 -15.62 -11.11
N PHE A 334 -35.93 -14.99 -11.66
CA PHE A 334 -36.01 -14.35 -12.98
C PHE A 334 -36.31 -15.34 -14.10
N ALA A 335 -35.74 -16.55 -14.07
CA ALA A 335 -36.01 -17.57 -15.06
C ALA A 335 -37.50 -17.98 -15.03
N VAL A 336 -38.06 -18.24 -13.85
CA VAL A 336 -39.48 -18.58 -13.68
C VAL A 336 -40.39 -17.45 -14.17
N VAL A 337 -40.12 -16.20 -13.79
CA VAL A 337 -40.92 -15.05 -14.22
C VAL A 337 -40.83 -14.84 -15.74
N CYS A 338 -39.63 -14.87 -16.31
CA CYS A 338 -39.47 -14.63 -17.75
C CYS A 338 -40.07 -15.77 -18.59
N TRP A 339 -39.97 -17.02 -18.14
CA TRP A 339 -40.55 -18.17 -18.82
C TRP A 339 -42.09 -18.16 -18.76
N THR A 340 -42.67 -17.84 -17.60
CA THR A 340 -44.13 -17.76 -17.45
C THR A 340 -44.75 -16.63 -18.28
N VAL A 341 -44.04 -15.50 -18.41
CA VAL A 341 -44.47 -14.37 -19.26
C VAL A 341 -44.30 -14.67 -20.75
N SER A 342 -43.21 -15.33 -21.14
CA SER A 342 -42.92 -15.59 -22.56
C SER A 342 -43.64 -16.81 -23.11
N GLN A 343 -44.12 -17.72 -22.25
CA GLN A 343 -44.67 -19.03 -22.62
C GLN A 343 -43.76 -19.80 -23.60
N GLY A 344 -42.44 -19.67 -23.46
CA GLY A 344 -41.46 -20.33 -24.34
C GLY A 344 -41.18 -19.61 -25.67
N ASN A 345 -41.78 -18.43 -25.93
CA ASN A 345 -41.48 -17.66 -27.14
C ASN A 345 -40.04 -17.10 -27.10
N GLY A 346 -39.20 -17.55 -28.03
CA GLY A 346 -37.79 -17.16 -28.12
C GLY A 346 -37.56 -15.65 -28.28
N ILE A 347 -38.40 -14.94 -29.04
CA ILE A 347 -38.23 -13.48 -29.25
C ILE A 347 -38.51 -12.71 -27.95
N ALA A 348 -39.55 -13.10 -27.22
CA ALA A 348 -39.87 -12.52 -25.92
C ALA A 348 -38.77 -12.82 -24.88
N LEU A 349 -38.22 -14.03 -24.89
CA LEU A 349 -37.10 -14.44 -24.02
C LEU A 349 -35.83 -13.62 -24.28
N VAL A 350 -35.52 -13.27 -25.53
CA VAL A 350 -34.38 -12.40 -25.87
C VAL A 350 -34.54 -11.01 -25.26
N PHE A 351 -35.73 -10.40 -25.41
CA PHE A 351 -36.00 -9.08 -24.85
C PHE A 351 -35.96 -9.07 -23.31
N LEU A 352 -36.66 -10.02 -22.67
CA LEU A 352 -36.67 -10.17 -21.22
C LEU A 352 -35.28 -10.52 -20.67
N GLY A 353 -34.53 -11.37 -21.37
CA GLY A 353 -33.13 -11.67 -21.06
C GLY A 353 -32.24 -10.43 -21.12
N GLY A 354 -32.47 -9.54 -22.09
CA GLY A 354 -31.81 -8.24 -22.17
C GLY A 354 -32.05 -7.36 -20.93
N LEU A 355 -33.29 -7.31 -20.43
CA LEU A 355 -33.62 -6.58 -19.20
C LEU A 355 -32.97 -7.19 -17.96
N VAL A 356 -32.98 -8.52 -17.83
CA VAL A 356 -32.29 -9.24 -16.73
C VAL A 356 -30.78 -9.01 -16.81
N ALA A 357 -30.19 -8.97 -18.01
CA ALA A 357 -28.78 -8.66 -18.22
C ALA A 357 -28.44 -7.24 -17.79
N LEU A 358 -29.23 -6.24 -18.19
CA LEU A 358 -29.06 -4.83 -17.78
C LEU A 358 -29.09 -4.69 -16.26
N PHE A 359 -30.07 -5.30 -15.59
CA PHE A 359 -30.15 -5.29 -14.13
C PHE A 359 -28.91 -5.91 -13.47
N ASN A 360 -28.44 -7.06 -13.96
CA ASN A 360 -27.27 -7.70 -13.39
C ASN A 360 -25.97 -6.94 -13.70
N PHE A 361 -25.85 -6.26 -14.84
CA PHE A 361 -24.72 -5.35 -15.11
C PHE A 361 -24.72 -4.16 -14.15
N TYR A 362 -25.89 -3.61 -13.82
CA TYR A 362 -26.01 -2.59 -12.77
C TYR A 362 -25.52 -3.12 -11.40
N VAL A 363 -25.87 -4.37 -11.03
CA VAL A 363 -25.37 -5.02 -9.80
C VAL A 363 -23.84 -5.18 -9.81
N ILE A 364 -23.26 -5.50 -10.97
CA ILE A 364 -21.81 -5.69 -11.13
C ILE A 364 -21.06 -4.35 -11.04
N LEU A 365 -21.49 -3.33 -11.80
CA LEU A 365 -20.76 -2.07 -11.97
C LEU A 365 -21.06 -1.04 -10.87
N VAL A 366 -22.34 -0.84 -10.53
CA VAL A 366 -22.76 0.24 -9.61
C VAL A 366 -22.78 -0.24 -8.17
N ILE A 367 -23.42 -1.39 -7.90
CA ILE A 367 -23.50 -1.97 -6.54
C ILE A 367 -22.16 -2.62 -6.13
N LYS A 368 -21.23 -2.80 -7.08
CA LYS A 368 -19.89 -3.39 -6.88
C LYS A 368 -19.94 -4.81 -6.29
N LYS A 369 -21.02 -5.56 -6.54
CA LYS A 369 -21.18 -6.97 -6.14
C LYS A 369 -21.03 -7.89 -7.34
N ALA A 370 -19.85 -7.85 -7.97
CA ALA A 370 -19.56 -8.59 -9.19
C ALA A 370 -19.86 -10.11 -9.10
N PRO A 371 -19.50 -10.84 -8.02
CA PRO A 371 -19.81 -12.27 -7.91
C PRO A 371 -21.32 -12.56 -7.90
N LEU A 372 -22.13 -11.70 -7.25
CA LEU A 372 -23.57 -11.88 -7.16
C LEU A 372 -24.23 -11.78 -8.54
N GLY A 373 -23.94 -10.71 -9.28
CA GLY A 373 -24.53 -10.48 -10.61
C GLY A 373 -24.10 -11.53 -11.65
N ARG A 374 -22.83 -11.97 -11.62
CA ARG A 374 -22.35 -13.05 -12.51
C ARG A 374 -23.06 -14.37 -12.25
N ILE A 375 -23.25 -14.74 -10.98
CA ILE A 375 -23.93 -15.99 -10.63
C ILE A 375 -25.41 -15.91 -10.93
N ALA A 376 -26.06 -14.76 -10.70
CA ALA A 376 -27.46 -14.56 -11.07
C ALA A 376 -27.67 -14.68 -12.59
N LEU A 377 -26.76 -14.16 -13.41
CA LEU A 377 -26.81 -14.35 -14.87
C LEU A 377 -26.60 -15.79 -15.30
N LEU A 378 -25.61 -16.47 -14.71
CA LEU A 378 -25.38 -17.90 -14.94
C LEU A 378 -26.61 -18.73 -14.51
N ALA A 379 -27.27 -18.32 -13.42
CA ALA A 379 -28.50 -18.93 -12.95
C ALA A 379 -29.66 -18.71 -13.94
N TYR A 380 -29.88 -17.48 -14.37
CA TYR A 380 -30.90 -17.20 -15.38
C TYR A 380 -30.66 -17.97 -16.69
N ASN A 381 -29.45 -17.88 -17.24
CA ASN A 381 -29.12 -18.44 -18.56
C ASN A 381 -29.27 -19.95 -18.61
N VAL A 382 -28.65 -20.68 -17.66
CA VAL A 382 -28.69 -22.14 -17.67
C VAL A 382 -30.11 -22.67 -17.49
N SER A 383 -30.91 -22.10 -16.58
CA SER A 383 -32.28 -22.57 -16.36
C SER A 383 -33.20 -22.27 -17.55
N THR A 384 -33.06 -21.09 -18.15
CA THR A 384 -33.93 -20.67 -19.26
C THR A 384 -33.56 -21.35 -20.57
N LEU A 385 -32.26 -21.49 -20.88
CA LEU A 385 -31.79 -22.20 -22.08
C LEU A 385 -32.08 -23.70 -22.00
N TYR A 386 -31.94 -24.29 -20.81
CA TYR A 386 -32.25 -25.71 -20.62
C TYR A 386 -33.75 -25.98 -20.83
N ALA A 387 -34.64 -25.18 -20.22
CA ALA A 387 -36.07 -25.26 -20.48
C ALA A 387 -36.42 -25.03 -21.97
N TYR A 388 -35.74 -24.09 -22.63
CA TYR A 388 -35.91 -23.86 -24.07
C TYR A 388 -35.46 -25.05 -24.92
N SER A 389 -34.34 -25.68 -24.58
CA SER A 389 -33.82 -26.86 -25.29
C SER A 389 -34.79 -28.04 -25.20
N ILE A 390 -35.32 -28.31 -24.00
CA ILE A 390 -36.33 -29.35 -23.79
C ILE A 390 -37.60 -29.06 -24.59
N SER A 391 -38.04 -27.79 -24.64
CA SER A 391 -39.22 -27.40 -25.45
C SER A 391 -39.05 -27.59 -26.96
N GLN A 392 -37.82 -27.84 -27.44
CA GLN A 392 -37.55 -28.12 -28.85
C GLN A 392 -37.41 -29.62 -29.17
N ASP A 393 -37.80 -30.52 -28.25
CA ASP A 393 -37.87 -31.98 -28.47
C ASP A 393 -36.52 -32.57 -28.96
N VAL A 394 -35.42 -32.07 -28.38
CA VAL A 394 -34.09 -32.64 -28.60
C VAL A 394 -33.95 -33.85 -27.67
N ASP A 395 -33.98 -35.06 -28.23
CA ASP A 395 -33.88 -36.38 -27.58
C ASP A 395 -33.02 -36.38 -26.30
N ASP A 396 -33.66 -36.39 -25.12
CA ASP A 396 -33.04 -36.76 -23.84
C ASP A 396 -34.08 -37.55 -23.00
N ASP A 397 -33.65 -38.63 -22.36
CA ASP A 397 -34.42 -39.59 -21.51
C ASP A 397 -34.94 -38.96 -20.18
N ASP A 398 -35.38 -37.69 -20.22
CA ASP A 398 -35.66 -36.83 -19.05
C ASP A 398 -37.18 -36.56 -18.87
N ASP A 399 -37.95 -37.64 -18.68
CA ASP A 399 -39.41 -37.59 -18.50
C ASP A 399 -39.87 -36.97 -17.15
N ASP A 400 -38.95 -36.75 -16.19
CA ASP A 400 -39.28 -36.27 -14.84
C ASP A 400 -39.45 -34.75 -14.72
N GLU A 401 -39.07 -33.97 -15.73
CA GLU A 401 -39.17 -32.49 -15.74
C GLU A 401 -40.21 -31.93 -16.73
N GLY A 402 -41.13 -32.79 -17.21
CA GLY A 402 -42.32 -32.41 -17.98
C GLY A 402 -42.27 -32.75 -19.47
N GLY A 403 -41.22 -33.42 -19.95
CA GLY A 403 -41.06 -33.81 -21.35
C GLY A 403 -41.23 -32.60 -22.29
N SER A 404 -42.02 -32.74 -23.36
CA SER A 404 -42.27 -31.68 -24.35
C SER A 404 -42.95 -30.40 -23.79
N ASN A 405 -43.43 -30.40 -22.54
CA ASN A 405 -43.92 -29.21 -21.82
C ASN A 405 -43.09 -28.96 -20.55
N PRO A 406 -42.00 -28.19 -20.62
CA PRO A 406 -41.08 -28.04 -19.49
C PRO A 406 -41.73 -27.30 -18.32
N LEU A 407 -41.75 -27.95 -17.16
CA LEU A 407 -42.17 -27.32 -15.90
C LEU A 407 -40.99 -26.52 -15.33
N ILE A 408 -40.91 -25.24 -15.72
CA ILE A 408 -39.81 -24.34 -15.31
C ILE A 408 -39.62 -24.26 -13.79
N LEU A 409 -40.70 -24.44 -13.02
CA LEU A 409 -40.65 -24.45 -11.57
C LEU A 409 -39.86 -25.66 -11.04
N ASP A 410 -40.05 -26.84 -11.61
CA ASP A 410 -39.36 -28.06 -11.17
C ASP A 410 -37.87 -27.99 -11.56
N ILE A 411 -37.56 -27.56 -12.79
CA ILE A 411 -36.19 -27.30 -13.26
C ILE A 411 -35.47 -26.30 -12.33
N ALA A 412 -36.13 -25.18 -12.01
CA ALA A 412 -35.59 -24.16 -11.11
C ALA A 412 -35.41 -24.70 -9.68
N TRP A 413 -36.34 -25.54 -9.21
CA TRP A 413 -36.33 -26.12 -7.87
C TRP A 413 -35.21 -27.15 -7.68
N HIS A 414 -35.08 -28.11 -8.61
CA HIS A 414 -33.97 -29.07 -8.63
C HIS A 414 -32.62 -28.35 -8.60
N ARG A 415 -32.50 -27.27 -9.38
CA ARG A 415 -31.28 -26.49 -9.41
C ARG A 415 -30.98 -25.76 -8.11
N VAL A 416 -31.96 -25.09 -7.52
CA VAL A 416 -31.75 -24.38 -6.23
C VAL A 416 -31.32 -25.37 -5.16
N ILE A 417 -31.92 -26.56 -5.10
CA ILE A 417 -31.56 -27.60 -4.13
C ILE A 417 -30.17 -28.15 -4.41
N ALA A 418 -29.88 -28.56 -5.64
CA ALA A 418 -28.57 -29.11 -6.02
C ALA A 418 -27.43 -28.12 -5.73
N VAL A 419 -27.61 -26.85 -6.09
CA VAL A 419 -26.64 -25.78 -5.81
C VAL A 419 -26.48 -25.55 -4.31
N THR A 420 -27.58 -25.54 -3.55
CA THR A 420 -27.54 -25.35 -2.09
C THR A 420 -26.81 -26.49 -1.39
N LEU A 421 -27.10 -27.74 -1.75
CA LEU A 421 -26.41 -28.91 -1.21
C LEU A 421 -24.91 -28.89 -1.57
N GLY A 422 -24.56 -28.48 -2.79
CA GLY A 422 -23.17 -28.29 -3.20
C GLY A 422 -22.44 -27.19 -2.42
N ILE A 423 -23.11 -26.08 -2.10
CA ILE A 423 -22.56 -25.01 -1.25
C ILE A 423 -22.32 -25.54 0.18
N VAL A 424 -23.31 -26.23 0.76
CA VAL A 424 -23.19 -26.82 2.10
C VAL A 424 -22.04 -27.82 2.14
N TRP A 425 -21.94 -28.71 1.16
CA TRP A 425 -20.82 -29.65 1.04
C TRP A 425 -19.47 -28.95 0.93
N GLY A 426 -19.38 -27.90 0.12
CA GLY A 426 -18.18 -27.06 -0.01
C GLY A 426 -17.74 -26.48 1.33
N ILE A 427 -18.67 -25.91 2.09
CA ILE A 427 -18.40 -25.34 3.41
C ILE A 427 -17.95 -26.44 4.40
N VAL A 428 -18.61 -27.60 4.40
CA VAL A 428 -18.26 -28.74 5.26
C VAL A 428 -16.85 -29.24 4.96
N VAL A 429 -16.53 -29.53 3.70
CA VAL A 429 -15.18 -29.96 3.28
C VAL A 429 -14.15 -28.89 3.63
N CYS A 430 -14.46 -27.62 3.38
CA CYS A 430 -13.58 -26.49 3.71
C CYS A 430 -13.26 -26.39 5.21
N ARG A 431 -14.18 -26.80 6.09
CA ARG A 431 -14.05 -26.68 7.54
C ARG A 431 -13.54 -27.94 8.24
N VAL A 432 -13.91 -29.12 7.78
CA VAL A 432 -13.54 -30.41 8.39
C VAL A 432 -12.14 -30.84 7.94
N LEU A 433 -11.84 -30.74 6.65
CA LEU A 433 -10.58 -31.25 6.12
C LEU A 433 -9.53 -30.12 6.10
N TRP A 434 -8.55 -30.14 7.01
CA TRP A 434 -7.48 -29.13 7.13
C TRP A 434 -7.99 -27.67 6.94
N PRO A 435 -8.68 -27.11 7.95
CA PRO A 435 -9.19 -25.74 7.86
C PRO A 435 -8.03 -24.75 7.73
N ILE A 436 -8.06 -23.96 6.65
CA ILE A 436 -7.09 -22.90 6.41
C ILE A 436 -7.79 -21.58 6.74
N SER A 437 -7.42 -21.01 7.89
CA SER A 437 -8.02 -19.76 8.38
C SER A 437 -7.47 -18.55 7.63
N GLY A 438 -8.38 -17.72 7.12
CA GLY A 438 -8.05 -16.43 6.52
C GLY A 438 -7.59 -15.43 7.58
N ARG A 439 -8.18 -15.48 8.78
CA ARG A 439 -7.77 -14.67 9.94
C ARG A 439 -6.32 -14.93 10.33
N LYS A 440 -5.94 -16.21 10.45
CA LYS A 440 -4.56 -16.62 10.74
C LYS A 440 -3.59 -16.14 9.66
N LYS A 441 -3.91 -16.36 8.38
CA LYS A 441 -3.08 -15.92 7.24
C LYS A 441 -2.90 -14.41 7.17
N PHE A 442 -3.96 -13.65 7.44
CA PHE A 442 -3.91 -12.19 7.48
C PHE A 442 -2.96 -11.71 8.59
N ARG A 443 -3.11 -12.23 9.81
CA ARG A 443 -2.29 -11.86 10.97
C ARG A 443 -0.83 -12.24 10.82
N GLU A 444 -0.55 -13.47 10.38
CA GLU A 444 0.81 -13.91 10.05
C GLU A 444 1.41 -13.01 8.99
N GLY A 445 0.66 -12.76 7.90
CA GLY A 445 1.09 -11.90 6.81
C GLY A 445 1.40 -10.48 7.25
N LEU A 446 0.55 -9.88 8.08
CA LEU A 446 0.77 -8.56 8.65
C LEU A 446 2.06 -8.53 9.51
N SER A 447 2.29 -9.56 10.31
CA SER A 447 3.52 -9.69 11.12
C SER A 447 4.77 -9.76 10.25
N VAL A 448 4.73 -10.48 9.12
CA VAL A 448 5.83 -10.52 8.14
C VAL A 448 6.13 -9.14 7.58
N LEU A 449 5.07 -8.40 7.22
CA LEU A 449 5.20 -7.08 6.63
C LEU A 449 5.91 -6.13 7.60
N TYR A 450 5.51 -6.13 8.88
CA TYR A 450 6.13 -5.31 9.92
C TYR A 450 7.59 -5.70 10.14
N LEU A 451 7.91 -6.99 10.18
CA LEU A 451 9.30 -7.44 10.29
C LEU A 451 10.15 -6.99 9.09
N GLN A 452 9.62 -7.11 7.87
CA GLN A 452 10.29 -6.67 6.66
C GLN A 452 10.50 -5.14 6.65
N MET A 453 9.49 -4.37 7.06
CA MET A 453 9.58 -2.92 7.22
C MET A 453 10.64 -2.54 8.26
N GLY A 454 10.68 -3.21 9.41
CA GLY A 454 11.71 -3.00 10.42
C GLY A 454 13.12 -3.28 9.88
N LEU A 455 13.30 -4.37 9.11
CA LEU A 455 14.59 -4.70 8.49
C LEU A 455 15.02 -3.69 7.42
N ILE A 456 14.09 -3.21 6.59
CA ILE A 456 14.37 -2.18 5.58
C ILE A 456 14.77 -0.88 6.28
N TRP A 457 14.03 -0.46 7.31
CA TRP A 457 14.35 0.76 8.06
C TRP A 457 15.71 0.66 8.77
N LYS A 458 16.08 -0.52 9.28
CA LYS A 458 17.39 -0.78 9.90
C LYS A 458 18.56 -0.54 8.96
N ARG A 459 18.38 -0.68 7.63
CA ARG A 459 19.44 -0.40 6.65
C ARG A 459 19.91 1.06 6.72
N GLY A 460 19.04 1.97 7.14
CA GLY A 460 19.34 3.38 7.34
C GLY A 460 19.43 4.14 6.01
N PRO A 461 18.39 4.90 5.61
CA PRO A 461 18.33 5.54 4.30
C PRO A 461 19.52 6.47 4.03
N LEU A 462 19.83 7.36 4.98
CA LEU A 462 20.94 8.31 4.87
C LEU A 462 22.32 7.65 5.07
N THR A 463 22.38 6.53 5.80
CA THR A 463 23.64 5.78 5.99
C THR A 463 24.05 5.08 4.71
N VAL A 464 23.08 4.60 3.93
CA VAL A 464 23.32 4.01 2.61
C VAL A 464 23.85 5.08 1.64
N SER A 465 23.26 6.28 1.62
CA SER A 465 23.76 7.41 0.80
C SER A 465 25.20 7.78 1.16
N LEU A 466 25.52 7.91 2.45
CA LEU A 466 26.88 8.22 2.90
C LEU A 466 27.90 7.15 2.48
N ASN A 467 27.51 5.87 2.58
CA ASN A 467 28.39 4.76 2.20
C ASN A 467 28.58 4.65 0.67
N LYS A 468 27.56 5.00 -0.12
CA LYS A 468 27.61 4.98 -1.59
C LYS A 468 28.71 5.92 -2.11
N ASP A 469 28.81 7.11 -1.54
CA ASP A 469 29.84 8.10 -1.90
C ASP A 469 31.24 7.68 -1.41
N SER A 470 31.34 7.05 -0.24
CA SER A 470 32.64 6.64 0.33
C SER A 470 33.32 5.46 -0.40
N THR A 471 32.55 4.52 -0.97
CA THR A 471 33.11 3.23 -1.42
C THR A 471 32.94 2.96 -2.93
N HIS A 472 32.37 3.89 -3.72
CA HIS A 472 32.06 3.69 -5.17
C HIS A 472 31.25 2.40 -5.51
N ASN A 473 30.76 1.69 -4.50
CA ASN A 473 30.03 0.43 -4.63
C ASN A 473 28.53 0.73 -4.77
N ASN A 474 28.06 0.80 -6.01
CA ASN A 474 26.67 1.07 -6.42
C ASN A 474 25.63 -0.02 -6.03
N THR A 475 25.95 -0.92 -5.09
CA THR A 475 25.12 -2.12 -4.82
C THR A 475 24.21 -2.00 -3.59
N LEU A 476 24.35 -0.95 -2.80
CA LEU A 476 23.53 -0.71 -1.60
C LEU A 476 22.56 0.44 -1.89
N ASP A 477 21.30 0.09 -2.15
CA ASP A 477 20.17 1.01 -2.12
C ASP A 477 19.38 0.79 -0.82
N TYR A 478 18.81 1.86 -0.26
CA TYR A 478 17.96 1.80 0.93
C TYR A 478 16.81 0.79 0.72
N MET A 479 16.17 0.87 -0.45
CA MET A 479 15.16 -0.07 -0.90
C MET A 479 15.47 -0.51 -2.32
N ARG A 480 15.69 -1.81 -2.51
CA ARG A 480 16.13 -2.37 -3.80
C ARG A 480 15.04 -2.20 -4.86
N GLU A 481 15.45 -2.25 -6.13
CA GLU A 481 14.53 -2.31 -7.26
C GLU A 481 13.48 -3.42 -7.05
N GLY A 482 12.21 -3.08 -7.26
CA GLY A 482 11.08 -3.99 -7.04
C GLY A 482 10.63 -4.20 -5.59
N GLU A 483 11.44 -3.88 -4.56
CA GLU A 483 11.02 -4.01 -3.15
C GLU A 483 9.82 -3.10 -2.82
N GLN A 484 9.73 -1.93 -3.47
CA GLN A 484 8.58 -1.04 -3.37
C GLN A 484 7.28 -1.71 -3.85
N ALA A 485 7.27 -2.13 -5.11
CA ALA A 485 6.13 -2.76 -5.74
C ALA A 485 5.72 -4.04 -5.00
N ALA A 486 6.71 -4.79 -4.52
CA ALA A 486 6.52 -5.96 -3.66
C ALA A 486 5.71 -5.65 -2.41
N LEU A 487 6.11 -4.63 -1.64
CA LEU A 487 5.43 -4.23 -0.40
C LEU A 487 4.01 -3.73 -0.68
N GLN A 488 3.80 -2.95 -1.75
CA GLN A 488 2.47 -2.48 -2.15
C GLN A 488 1.55 -3.65 -2.52
N ARG A 489 2.02 -4.55 -3.40
CA ARG A 489 1.27 -5.75 -3.80
C ARG A 489 0.95 -6.63 -2.59
N TYR A 490 1.91 -6.76 -1.66
CA TYR A 490 1.71 -7.53 -0.43
C TYR A 490 0.67 -6.88 0.51
N ALA A 491 0.71 -5.56 0.69
CA ALA A 491 -0.30 -4.82 1.44
C ALA A 491 -1.70 -4.94 0.81
N PHE A 492 -1.80 -4.89 -0.52
CA PHE A 492 -3.07 -5.12 -1.23
C PHE A 492 -3.59 -6.54 -1.01
N LYS A 493 -2.72 -7.55 -1.08
CA LYS A 493 -3.06 -8.94 -0.76
C LYS A 493 -3.57 -9.08 0.68
N LEU A 494 -2.94 -8.42 1.65
CA LEU A 494 -3.41 -8.40 3.04
C LEU A 494 -4.79 -7.77 3.18
N ALA A 495 -5.08 -6.70 2.46
CA ALA A 495 -6.42 -6.11 2.43
C ALA A 495 -7.47 -7.09 1.89
N SER A 496 -7.16 -7.83 0.82
CA SER A 496 -8.02 -8.91 0.31
C SER A 496 -8.24 -10.02 1.35
N LEU A 497 -7.16 -10.49 1.99
CA LEU A 497 -7.26 -11.50 3.06
C LEU A 497 -8.11 -11.02 4.25
N ARG A 498 -8.03 -9.74 4.63
CA ARG A 498 -8.88 -9.13 5.67
C ARG A 498 -10.36 -9.19 5.30
N THR A 499 -10.71 -8.86 4.05
CA THR A 499 -12.11 -8.95 3.60
C THR A 499 -12.64 -10.38 3.62
N ALA A 500 -11.80 -11.36 3.27
CA ALA A 500 -12.16 -12.77 3.41
C ALA A 500 -12.29 -13.19 4.88
N ALA A 501 -11.38 -12.75 5.75
CA ALA A 501 -11.38 -13.05 7.19
C ALA A 501 -12.65 -12.57 7.91
N LYS A 502 -13.25 -11.46 7.46
CA LYS A 502 -14.53 -10.96 7.97
C LYS A 502 -15.67 -11.97 7.83
N SER A 503 -15.69 -12.70 6.73
CA SER A 503 -16.71 -13.72 6.45
C SER A 503 -16.41 -15.08 7.08
N GLU A 504 -15.34 -15.23 7.85
CA GLU A 504 -15.04 -16.49 8.53
C GLU A 504 -15.77 -16.58 9.87
N PHE A 505 -16.58 -17.62 10.07
CA PHE A 505 -17.27 -17.86 11.34
C PHE A 505 -16.38 -18.69 12.29
N GLU A 506 -16.10 -18.13 13.48
CA GLU A 506 -15.37 -18.79 14.56
C GLU A 506 -16.19 -18.72 15.85
N LEU A 507 -16.12 -19.79 16.65
CA LEU A 507 -16.76 -19.85 17.97
C LEU A 507 -16.20 -18.82 18.95
N ARG A 508 -14.98 -18.32 18.72
CA ARG A 508 -14.32 -17.27 19.51
C ARG A 508 -14.94 -15.88 19.31
N GLY A 509 -15.79 -15.71 18.29
CA GLY A 509 -16.48 -14.44 18.00
C GLY A 509 -16.13 -13.82 16.64
N PRO A 510 -16.72 -12.65 16.34
CA PRO A 510 -16.54 -11.95 15.08
C PRO A 510 -15.10 -11.42 14.93
N PHE A 511 -14.62 -11.34 13.70
CA PHE A 511 -13.32 -10.77 13.38
C PHE A 511 -13.34 -9.25 13.62
N PRO A 512 -12.37 -8.66 14.35
CA PRO A 512 -12.34 -7.22 14.61
C PRO A 512 -11.88 -6.42 13.37
N ASP A 513 -12.75 -6.39 12.35
CA ASP A 513 -12.50 -5.81 11.03
C ASP A 513 -12.17 -4.31 11.11
N ALA A 514 -12.84 -3.56 11.99
CA ALA A 514 -12.65 -2.12 12.12
C ALA A 514 -11.24 -1.77 12.65
N ALA A 515 -10.79 -2.44 13.70
CA ALA A 515 -9.47 -2.23 14.31
C ALA A 515 -8.35 -2.60 13.33
N TYR A 516 -8.41 -3.80 12.73
CA TYR A 516 -7.46 -4.19 11.70
C TYR A 516 -7.51 -3.30 10.45
N GLY A 517 -8.64 -2.65 10.18
CA GLY A 517 -8.72 -1.64 9.14
C GLY A 517 -8.01 -0.34 9.46
N ARG A 518 -8.03 0.09 10.71
CA ARG A 518 -7.22 1.22 11.18
C ARG A 518 -5.73 0.86 11.14
N ILE A 519 -5.34 -0.34 11.59
CA ILE A 519 -3.96 -0.84 11.48
C ILE A 519 -3.49 -0.87 10.02
N MET A 520 -4.29 -1.40 9.09
CA MET A 520 -3.93 -1.42 7.67
C MET A 520 -3.81 -0.02 7.05
N ARG A 521 -4.65 0.93 7.47
CA ARG A 521 -4.55 2.34 7.04
C ARG A 521 -3.23 2.96 7.51
N SER A 522 -2.89 2.80 8.79
CA SER A 522 -1.60 3.24 9.33
C SER A 522 -0.42 2.52 8.68
N THR A 523 -0.55 1.24 8.35
CA THR A 523 0.46 0.49 7.60
C THR A 523 0.70 1.08 6.21
N LYS A 524 -0.36 1.48 5.50
CA LYS A 524 -0.25 2.18 4.21
C LYS A 524 0.45 3.53 4.37
N ASN A 525 0.10 4.31 5.40
CA ASN A 525 0.76 5.59 5.68
C ASN A 525 2.25 5.41 6.00
N MET A 526 2.61 4.38 6.78
CA MET A 526 4.01 4.04 7.03
C MET A 526 4.73 3.66 5.73
N LEU A 527 4.14 2.81 4.88
CA LEU A 527 4.73 2.47 3.58
C LEU A 527 4.96 3.71 2.70
N ASN A 528 4.03 4.67 2.70
CA ASN A 528 4.24 5.95 2.02
C ASN A 528 5.45 6.71 2.58
N GLY A 529 5.67 6.68 3.91
CA GLY A 529 6.88 7.24 4.53
C GLY A 529 8.17 6.56 4.07
N PHE A 530 8.17 5.24 3.89
CA PHE A 530 9.31 4.52 3.32
C PHE A 530 9.57 4.94 1.85
N TYR A 531 8.52 5.22 1.09
CA TYR A 531 8.65 5.68 -0.29
C TYR A 531 9.13 7.12 -0.39
N ALA A 532 8.62 8.01 0.47
CA ALA A 532 9.13 9.37 0.61
C ALA A 532 10.63 9.34 0.95
N MET A 533 11.03 8.48 1.88
CA MET A 533 12.43 8.31 2.26
C MET A 533 13.30 7.84 1.09
N ARG A 534 12.84 6.84 0.32
CA ARG A 534 13.55 6.40 -0.89
C ARG A 534 13.69 7.55 -1.89
N LEU A 535 12.64 8.30 -2.16
CA LEU A 535 12.64 9.40 -3.13
C LEU A 535 13.66 10.48 -2.74
N ILE A 536 13.70 10.85 -1.46
CA ILE A 536 14.66 11.81 -0.91
C ILE A 536 16.10 11.31 -1.15
N THR A 537 16.35 10.01 -0.95
CA THR A 537 17.70 9.43 -1.15
C THR A 537 18.06 9.16 -2.61
N SER A 538 17.08 8.89 -3.48
CA SER A 538 17.33 8.45 -4.86
C SER A 538 17.58 9.60 -5.84
N LYS A 539 17.02 10.78 -5.57
CA LYS A 539 17.20 11.97 -6.42
C LYS A 539 18.61 12.57 -6.37
N ARG A 540 19.44 12.17 -5.40
CA ARG A 540 20.76 12.77 -5.16
C ARG A 540 21.87 11.84 -5.62
N ASN A 541 22.56 12.24 -6.68
CA ASN A 541 23.66 11.45 -7.25
C ASN A 541 24.97 11.58 -6.46
N GLN A 542 25.19 12.71 -5.77
CA GLN A 542 26.37 13.00 -4.94
C GLN A 542 25.95 13.90 -3.76
N LEU A 543 26.48 13.64 -2.57
CA LEU A 543 26.31 14.51 -1.40
C LEU A 543 27.26 15.71 -1.50
N THR A 544 26.81 16.89 -1.06
CA THR A 544 27.69 18.06 -0.90
C THR A 544 28.69 17.81 0.25
N GLU A 545 29.81 18.54 0.28
CA GLU A 545 30.79 18.41 1.37
C GLU A 545 30.18 18.75 2.74
N GLY A 546 29.30 19.76 2.78
CA GLY A 546 28.55 20.14 3.99
C GLY A 546 27.55 19.06 4.42
N GLU A 547 26.80 18.48 3.48
CA GLU A 547 25.89 17.34 3.76
C GLU A 547 26.66 16.15 4.31
N ARG A 548 27.81 15.83 3.72
CA ARG A 548 28.65 14.72 4.17
C ARG A 548 29.16 14.94 5.59
N ALA A 549 29.70 16.12 5.91
CA ALA A 549 30.18 16.45 7.25
C ALA A 549 29.06 16.35 8.29
N LEU A 550 27.89 16.89 7.97
CA LEU A 550 26.71 16.84 8.85
C LEU A 550 26.17 15.41 9.02
N LEU A 551 26.17 14.59 7.97
CA LEU A 551 25.79 13.18 8.05
C LEU A 551 26.78 12.36 8.89
N GLU A 552 28.09 12.59 8.75
CA GLU A 552 29.11 11.94 9.56
C GLU A 552 28.95 12.30 11.04
N TYR A 553 28.73 13.59 11.35
CA TYR A 553 28.49 14.09 12.71
C TYR A 553 27.26 13.47 13.38
N THR A 554 26.17 13.27 12.62
CA THR A 554 24.89 12.74 13.14
C THR A 554 24.77 11.21 13.06
N SER A 555 25.80 10.51 12.58
CA SER A 555 25.75 9.08 12.24
C SER A 555 25.35 8.16 13.40
N THR A 556 25.83 8.44 14.61
CA THR A 556 25.57 7.65 15.82
C THR A 556 24.10 7.74 16.25
N GLU A 557 23.57 8.95 16.40
CA GLU A 557 22.17 9.19 16.79
C GLU A 557 21.20 8.66 15.73
N ARG A 558 21.53 8.82 14.43
CA ARG A 558 20.73 8.22 13.34
C ARG A 558 20.70 6.69 13.42
N ALA A 559 21.84 6.05 13.70
CA ALA A 559 21.91 4.60 13.86
C ALA A 559 21.05 4.11 15.03
N LEU A 560 21.10 4.80 16.17
CA LEU A 560 20.27 4.50 17.34
C LEU A 560 18.77 4.66 17.02
N LEU A 561 18.39 5.71 16.30
CA LEU A 561 17.02 5.95 15.88
C LEU A 561 16.49 4.84 14.95
N CYS A 562 17.27 4.44 13.95
CA CYS A 562 16.94 3.33 13.05
C CYS A 562 16.80 2.00 13.79
N GLN A 563 17.71 1.71 14.73
CA GLN A 563 17.65 0.50 15.56
C GLN A 563 16.40 0.50 16.44
N ARG A 564 16.05 1.64 17.04
CA ARG A 564 14.86 1.79 17.89
C ARG A 564 13.59 1.53 17.11
N ILE A 565 13.43 2.12 15.93
CA ILE A 565 12.26 1.93 15.07
C ILE A 565 12.16 0.48 14.61
N CYS A 566 13.28 -0.13 14.20
CA CYS A 566 13.33 -1.55 13.85
C CYS A 566 12.87 -2.43 15.02
N HIS A 567 13.29 -2.13 16.25
CA HIS A 567 12.85 -2.85 17.44
C HIS A 567 11.35 -2.71 17.69
N VAL A 568 10.77 -1.51 17.54
CA VAL A 568 9.31 -1.30 17.67
C VAL A 568 8.55 -2.13 16.63
N PHE A 569 9.00 -2.15 15.37
CA PHE A 569 8.42 -3.02 14.34
C PHE A 569 8.48 -4.50 14.71
N GLN A 570 9.58 -4.97 15.28
CA GLN A 570 9.75 -6.36 15.72
C GLN A 570 8.82 -6.71 16.88
N VAL A 571 8.71 -5.84 17.90
CA VAL A 571 7.81 -6.04 19.03
C VAL A 571 6.36 -6.12 18.54
N ILE A 572 5.92 -5.18 17.70
CA ILE A 572 4.59 -5.19 17.11
C ILE A 572 4.33 -6.46 16.29
N ALA A 573 5.30 -6.87 15.46
CA ALA A 573 5.20 -8.10 14.66
C ALA A 573 5.05 -9.34 15.57
N SER A 574 5.77 -9.41 16.68
CA SER A 574 5.66 -10.49 17.66
C SER A 574 4.30 -10.49 18.37
N CYS A 575 3.79 -9.32 18.76
CA CYS A 575 2.46 -9.18 19.38
C CYS A 575 1.35 -9.64 18.45
N LEU A 576 1.40 -9.18 17.18
CA LEU A 576 0.47 -9.61 16.14
C LEU A 576 0.57 -11.12 15.90
N MET A 577 1.78 -11.67 15.79
CA MET A 577 1.95 -13.10 15.50
C MET A 577 1.45 -13.99 16.64
N LEU A 578 1.72 -13.61 17.89
CA LEU A 578 1.39 -14.41 19.08
C LEU A 578 -0.01 -14.12 19.66
N GLU A 579 -0.71 -13.07 19.22
CA GLU A 579 -1.95 -12.60 19.86
C GLU A 579 -1.74 -12.29 21.36
N TYR A 580 -0.57 -11.75 21.72
CA TYR A 580 -0.20 -11.50 23.10
C TYR A 580 -0.31 -9.99 23.46
N PRO A 581 -0.69 -9.65 24.70
CA PRO A 581 -0.83 -8.27 25.17
C PRO A 581 0.52 -7.54 25.19
N LEU A 582 0.54 -6.28 24.79
CA LEU A 582 1.78 -5.51 24.86
C LEU A 582 2.16 -5.19 26.30
N THR A 583 3.46 -5.17 26.60
CA THR A 583 3.98 -4.65 27.87
C THR A 583 3.95 -3.12 27.86
N ASP A 584 3.72 -2.49 29.00
CA ASP A 584 3.69 -1.02 29.12
C ASP A 584 5.03 -0.35 28.70
N ALA A 585 6.16 -1.03 28.94
CA ALA A 585 7.52 -0.54 28.69
C ALA A 585 8.00 -0.66 27.23
N ILE A 586 7.17 -0.36 26.22
CA ILE A 586 7.65 -0.36 24.83
C ILE A 586 8.58 0.83 24.60
N PRO A 587 9.73 0.63 23.94
CA PRO A 587 10.66 1.72 23.69
C PRO A 587 10.05 2.84 22.85
N THR A 588 10.12 4.08 23.36
CA THR A 588 9.67 5.27 22.63
C THR A 588 10.74 5.78 21.67
N VAL A 589 10.30 6.44 20.59
CA VAL A 589 11.17 7.03 19.58
C VAL A 589 11.56 8.48 19.93
N GLU A 590 10.76 9.13 20.78
CA GLU A 590 10.85 10.56 21.14
C GLU A 590 12.23 10.96 21.68
N ASN A 591 12.76 10.24 22.67
CA ASN A 591 14.06 10.59 23.25
C ASN A 591 15.22 10.50 22.24
N ASN A 592 15.15 9.55 21.28
CA ASN A 592 16.19 9.42 20.25
C ASN A 592 16.04 10.51 19.17
N LYS A 593 14.80 10.98 18.94
CA LYS A 593 14.53 12.15 18.08
C LYS A 593 15.15 13.41 18.68
N ASP A 594 14.84 13.69 19.95
CA ASP A 594 15.29 14.92 20.61
C ASP A 594 16.83 14.99 20.65
N ARG A 595 17.49 13.86 20.88
CA ARG A 595 18.96 13.75 20.78
C ARG A 595 19.49 14.03 19.38
N LEU A 596 18.83 13.52 18.34
CA LEU A 596 19.24 13.78 16.95
C LEU A 596 19.11 15.27 16.61
N LEU A 597 17.97 15.89 16.95
CA LEU A 597 17.73 17.32 16.73
C LEU A 597 18.73 18.19 17.52
N GLY A 598 18.97 17.85 18.79
CA GLY A 598 19.99 18.52 19.60
C GLY A 598 21.39 18.43 19.00
N LYS A 599 21.74 17.30 18.37
CA LYS A 599 23.02 17.15 17.64
C LYS A 599 23.10 17.99 16.37
N ILE A 600 22.01 18.09 15.61
CA ILE A 600 21.95 18.97 14.44
C ILE A 600 22.15 20.43 14.86
N TYR A 601 21.48 20.84 15.94
CA TYR A 601 21.63 22.18 16.51
C TYR A 601 23.08 22.46 16.99
N GLN A 602 23.73 21.48 17.64
CA GLN A 602 25.14 21.61 18.04
C GLN A 602 26.07 21.81 16.85
N PHE A 603 25.92 21.01 15.79
CA PHE A 603 26.72 21.12 14.58
C PHE A 603 26.58 22.51 13.93
N ARG A 604 25.32 23.00 13.84
CA ARG A 604 25.00 24.33 13.33
C ARG A 604 25.68 25.46 14.12
N LYS A 605 25.64 25.36 15.45
CA LYS A 605 26.26 26.34 16.35
C LYS A 605 27.80 26.38 16.19
N GLU A 606 28.42 25.23 16.02
CA GLU A 606 29.89 25.12 15.85
C GLU A 606 30.35 25.75 14.51
N HIS A 607 29.64 25.49 13.42
CA HIS A 607 30.05 25.97 12.09
C HIS A 607 29.73 27.46 11.85
N MET A 608 28.59 27.98 12.33
CA MET A 608 28.31 29.43 12.21
C MET A 608 29.20 30.31 13.10
N ASN A 609 29.64 29.82 14.27
CA ASN A 609 30.61 30.56 15.08
C ASN A 609 31.97 30.66 14.40
N THR A 610 32.31 29.69 13.55
CA THR A 610 33.58 29.68 12.82
C THR A 610 33.55 30.70 11.67
N ASP A 611 32.42 30.79 10.95
CA ASP A 611 32.18 31.84 9.94
C ASP A 611 32.27 33.27 10.52
N LEU A 612 31.82 33.48 11.76
CA LEU A 612 31.88 34.77 12.46
C LEU A 612 33.28 35.13 13.00
N SER A 613 34.15 34.13 13.20
CA SER A 613 35.47 34.31 13.82
C SER A 613 36.57 34.61 12.81
N GLY A 614 36.27 34.53 11.50
CA GLY A 614 37.23 34.81 10.42
C GLY A 614 38.37 33.80 10.29
N ASP A 615 38.30 32.67 11.01
CA ASP A 615 39.21 31.55 10.82
C ASP A 615 38.76 30.80 9.55
N GLU A 616 39.69 30.61 8.60
CA GLU A 616 39.46 29.85 7.37
C GLU A 616 39.16 28.38 7.69
N SER A 617 37.94 28.04 8.09
CA SER A 617 37.46 26.67 8.00
C SER A 617 37.29 26.31 6.53
N PRO A 618 37.90 25.22 6.03
CA PRO A 618 37.82 24.86 4.61
C PRO A 618 36.43 24.35 4.17
N LEU A 619 35.44 24.30 5.06
CA LEU A 619 34.12 23.70 4.85
C LEU A 619 33.01 24.74 5.01
N VAL A 620 32.48 25.22 3.88
CA VAL A 620 31.29 26.10 3.84
C VAL A 620 30.03 25.22 3.86
N VAL A 621 29.29 25.22 4.97
CA VAL A 621 28.02 24.50 5.09
C VAL A 621 26.86 25.43 4.73
N GLN A 622 26.05 25.06 3.74
CA GLN A 622 24.89 25.84 3.32
C GLN A 622 23.60 25.36 4.02
N GLU A 623 22.59 26.23 4.13
CA GLU A 623 21.28 25.84 4.70
C GLU A 623 20.60 24.70 3.93
N SER A 624 20.84 24.61 2.63
CA SER A 624 20.38 23.50 1.79
C SER A 624 20.89 22.14 2.26
N ASP A 625 22.05 22.09 2.93
CA ASP A 625 22.68 20.85 3.39
C ASP A 625 21.91 20.22 4.57
N TYR A 626 21.20 21.04 5.36
CA TYR A 626 20.38 20.57 6.49
C TYR A 626 19.02 20.00 6.04
N ALA A 627 18.53 20.41 4.86
CA ALA A 627 17.21 20.03 4.36
C ALA A 627 17.01 18.50 4.29
N LEU A 628 18.08 17.76 3.95
CA LEU A 628 18.07 16.30 3.89
C LEU A 628 17.78 15.64 5.25
N LEU A 629 18.43 16.12 6.31
CA LEU A 629 18.26 15.62 7.66
C LEU A 629 16.93 16.03 8.26
N TYR A 630 16.41 17.20 7.93
CA TYR A 630 15.07 17.64 8.31
C TYR A 630 13.99 16.79 7.65
N ALA A 631 14.11 16.53 6.36
CA ALA A 631 13.23 15.62 5.65
C ALA A 631 13.26 14.22 6.25
N TYR A 632 14.46 13.70 6.51
CA TYR A 632 14.64 12.42 7.19
C TYR A 632 13.95 12.40 8.55
N THR A 633 14.17 13.43 9.37
CA THR A 633 13.60 13.51 10.72
C THR A 633 12.08 13.54 10.64
N LEU A 634 11.48 14.42 9.83
CA LEU A 634 10.03 14.55 9.69
C LEU A 634 9.35 13.25 9.22
N VAL A 635 9.90 12.60 8.18
CA VAL A 635 9.38 11.30 7.71
C VAL A 635 9.51 10.24 8.80
N THR A 636 10.61 10.25 9.55
CA THR A 636 10.83 9.35 10.68
C THR A 636 9.80 9.57 11.79
N LEU A 637 9.46 10.83 12.11
CA LEU A 637 8.39 11.17 13.06
C LEU A 637 7.03 10.67 12.57
N GLN A 638 6.73 10.86 11.29
CA GLN A 638 5.47 10.40 10.73
C GLN A 638 5.32 8.87 10.85
N VAL A 639 6.38 8.12 10.53
CA VAL A 639 6.40 6.66 10.71
C VAL A 639 6.25 6.28 12.18
N ALA A 640 6.96 6.97 13.09
CA ALA A 640 6.85 6.73 14.53
C ALA A 640 5.43 7.04 15.08
N ALA A 641 4.79 8.10 14.61
CA ALA A 641 3.43 8.45 14.99
C ALA A 641 2.40 7.41 14.50
N GLU A 642 2.56 6.90 13.28
CA GLU A 642 1.71 5.81 12.78
C GLU A 642 1.97 4.49 13.54
N LEU A 643 3.22 4.20 13.94
CA LEU A 643 3.53 3.08 14.84
C LEU A 643 2.83 3.21 16.19
N ASN A 644 2.78 4.41 16.76
CA ASN A 644 2.05 4.67 18.02
C ASN A 644 0.54 4.48 17.87
N LYS A 645 -0.05 4.87 16.73
CA LYS A 645 -1.46 4.57 16.44
C LYS A 645 -1.71 3.06 16.37
N VAL A 646 -0.83 2.32 15.69
CA VAL A 646 -0.92 0.87 15.60
C VAL A 646 -0.75 0.22 16.98
N ARG A 647 0.18 0.71 17.80
CA ARG A 647 0.37 0.28 19.19
C ARG A 647 -0.94 0.38 19.97
N ALA A 648 -1.60 1.54 19.96
CA ALA A 648 -2.86 1.75 20.67
C ALA A 648 -3.97 0.81 20.17
N GLU A 649 -4.05 0.54 18.86
CA GLU A 649 -5.00 -0.43 18.32
C GLU A 649 -4.71 -1.86 18.79
N ILE A 650 -3.44 -2.25 18.93
CA ILE A 650 -3.06 -3.58 19.40
C ILE A 650 -3.30 -3.72 20.90
N GLU A 651 -3.00 -2.69 21.70
CA GLU A 651 -3.35 -2.63 23.13
C GLU A 651 -4.87 -2.77 23.33
N ALA A 652 -5.68 -2.12 22.49
CA ALA A 652 -7.13 -2.28 22.51
C ALA A 652 -7.62 -3.69 22.10
N LEU A 653 -6.86 -4.40 21.26
CA LEU A 653 -7.21 -5.74 20.76
C LEU A 653 -6.80 -6.86 21.71
N TYR A 654 -5.61 -6.78 22.31
CA TYR A 654 -5.02 -7.87 23.11
C TYR A 654 -4.85 -7.54 24.59
N GLY A 655 -5.04 -6.28 24.99
CA GLY A 655 -4.80 -5.80 26.34
C GLY A 655 -3.35 -5.36 26.58
N VAL A 656 -3.10 -4.93 27.82
CA VAL A 656 -1.79 -4.52 28.33
C VAL A 656 -1.36 -5.50 29.42
N LEU A 657 -0.12 -5.95 29.36
CA LEU A 657 0.48 -6.80 30.37
C LEU A 657 1.06 -5.91 31.49
N HIS A 658 0.46 -5.98 32.67
CA HIS A 658 0.94 -5.29 33.87
C HIS A 658 1.98 -6.13 34.62
N GLU A 659 2.82 -5.46 35.42
CA GLU A 659 3.94 -6.08 36.16
C GLU A 659 3.50 -7.18 37.13
N GLU A 660 2.27 -7.09 37.66
CA GLU A 660 1.71 -8.04 38.63
C GLU A 660 1.11 -9.31 37.96
N ALA A 661 1.18 -9.42 36.63
CA ALA A 661 0.64 -10.58 35.92
C ALA A 661 1.48 -11.85 36.16
N LEU A 662 0.93 -12.79 36.95
CA LEU A 662 1.52 -14.12 37.18
C LEU A 662 1.41 -15.00 35.93
N LEU A 663 2.49 -15.08 35.15
CA LEU A 663 2.57 -15.87 33.91
C LEU A 663 3.00 -17.34 34.11
N LEU A 664 3.54 -17.67 35.29
CA LEU A 664 4.02 -19.00 35.65
C LEU A 664 3.10 -19.57 36.73
N GLN A 665 2.04 -20.25 36.30
CA GLN A 665 1.20 -21.09 37.15
C GLN A 665 1.25 -22.53 36.67
#